data_AF-A0A6P8YBN0-F1
#
_entry.id   AF-A0A6P8YBN0-F1
#
_cell.length_a   1.000
_cell.length_b   1.000
_cell.length_c   1.000
_cell.angle_alpha   90.00
_cell.angle_beta   90.00
_cell.angle_gamma   90.00
#
_symmetry.space_group_name_H-M   'P 1'
#
loop_
_entity.id
_entity.type
_entity.pdbx_description
1 polymer ?
#
loop_
_entity_poly.entity_id
_entity_poly.type
_entity_poly.pdbx_seq_one_letter_code
_entity_poly.pdbx_strand_id
1 'polypeptide(L)'
;MVVLENLASTLSGILAHRLSADTCEWRILGQERDGGLLFAWLHTVPSKTVKPYTCIGLYYRHKKELEILYQFDTQINIIQASVNSTKTAIVYITKNSIADSSAAETNCCSDEKKGKIDIYQAFLVQLREAASDEDRERENRKLPSKPLDLGIERSLQIVVQFLYRSKDQPGEKDRFLVLIHHESVSLYQYKPVYDSEDDGVLKPESISGVECVVRSFTWAQWDSIHQSLFYIHFRKPAARLVEGDDDEFGSSSASTETGRRQESELAPTLSGLQFHDNLPHETVLNIPLNLPLLPKANGSLCSMYEDDPIPLRVHDCSLDLTVVSDPKGMVCICHHYLYQPVGPATEEGENNSKVSGDNVHFAYSVTLLHHGCVLHCVVPGISWDVARRMRPSFSYYGDHHMLVHVPGLFTHLLDIGLEHEPCCHILLDNDALTIPVSDTACLVPLLPTVPNKESSTNNGKPTVSMLDLSTLDIVPISIAPAHFLCAFRGGPHGTPTSGQKKNRFLLPNQLSILHYVLVHLGNNDLLLQLLSCIANQCMEVGTPRLLQEILVGGAYAAVRKNLPPDAVSLLPLLPLTVATHGAHQEMKLNNTTLTLSQETLWNTAMMLLSPRQRLVPYRSDMWTRLYESLSASQQRASDYRCSSDSRAGARFRPSHVADKLMVSLLCYQPEALSRCTTPLSPGGNFVGSGPAFSDVVAITGANRKIGGLDFLPFHETESCTASKQEHVISVNLRELSVHLLKHAHRGQSPLHVHAVATRYVAAQLDMSRSLCRQLCLAAKVDPRHEKERGFALIDSLDDARQRLLFWLLERFLLAVDTLAFPLPQGFTSFFSFLGYRTLPFCSFMQYSQSFAFELQVDVMKSIMSDIPDTPEGSARKLRLLQLLPRSRAKRLLNAWPHPSSLMVRAREHALHVLSGVEGARSRNTKARQGNMKPYQGLANRGLTAFPSQDRLSPLDTFLDLLTAKASLAELDFGLLIEATIASTQDMTL
;
A
#
# COMPACT_ATOMS: atom_id res chain seq x y z
N MET A 1 18.69 22.52 -9.79
CA MET A 1 18.05 22.66 -11.12
C MET A 1 18.03 21.30 -11.76
N VAL A 2 16.86 20.68 -11.87
CA VAL A 2 16.67 19.54 -12.78
C VAL A 2 16.69 20.15 -14.18
N VAL A 3 17.64 19.76 -15.02
CA VAL A 3 17.66 20.19 -16.42
C VAL A 3 16.55 19.41 -17.12
N LEU A 4 15.44 20.08 -17.44
CA LEU A 4 14.40 19.50 -18.28
C LEU A 4 14.93 19.38 -19.71
N GLU A 5 14.65 18.26 -20.36
CA GLU A 5 14.89 18.14 -21.81
C GLU A 5 13.70 18.78 -22.52
N ASN A 6 13.90 19.96 -23.12
CA ASN A 6 12.89 20.60 -23.94
C ASN A 6 12.97 20.07 -25.38
N LEU A 7 11.93 19.36 -25.84
CA LEU A 7 11.94 18.75 -27.17
C LEU A 7 12.03 19.77 -28.29
N ALA A 8 11.36 20.92 -28.18
CA ALA A 8 11.44 21.97 -29.21
C ALA A 8 12.88 22.47 -29.39
N SER A 9 13.62 22.66 -28.28
CA SER A 9 15.02 23.08 -28.32
C SER A 9 15.93 22.00 -28.92
N THR A 10 15.76 20.74 -28.53
CA THR A 10 16.53 19.60 -29.04
C THR A 10 16.30 19.42 -30.54
N LEU A 11 15.04 19.44 -30.98
CA LEU A 11 14.67 19.29 -32.37
C LEU A 11 15.15 20.47 -33.23
N SER A 12 15.06 21.70 -32.72
CA SER A 12 15.60 22.88 -33.40
C SER A 12 17.12 22.80 -33.56
N GLY A 13 17.83 22.29 -32.54
CA GLY A 13 19.27 22.03 -32.64
C GLY A 13 19.64 21.01 -33.72
N ILE A 14 18.87 19.91 -33.83
CA ILE A 14 19.04 18.89 -34.87
C ILE A 14 18.82 19.49 -36.27
N LEU A 15 17.79 20.33 -36.44
CA LEU A 15 17.47 20.96 -37.71
C LEU A 15 18.45 22.08 -38.09
N ALA A 16 18.94 22.87 -37.14
CA ALA A 16 19.91 23.94 -37.40
C ALA A 16 21.19 23.40 -38.07
N HIS A 17 21.64 22.20 -37.66
CA HIS A 17 22.76 21.50 -38.29
C HIS A 17 22.48 20.98 -39.71
N ARG A 18 21.22 20.77 -40.09
CA ARG A 18 20.84 20.15 -41.38
C ARG A 18 20.26 21.15 -42.40
N LEU A 19 19.49 22.15 -41.97
CA LEU A 19 18.64 22.97 -42.85
C LEU A 19 18.79 24.49 -42.67
N SER A 20 19.71 24.98 -41.81
CA SER A 20 19.98 26.43 -41.64
C SER A 20 18.72 27.28 -41.41
N ALA A 21 17.90 26.91 -40.40
CA ALA A 21 16.65 27.60 -40.06
C ALA A 21 16.79 28.50 -38.82
N ASP A 22 16.10 29.65 -38.79
CA ASP A 22 16.18 30.63 -37.70
C ASP A 22 15.21 30.32 -36.54
N THR A 23 13.98 29.85 -36.80
CA THR A 23 12.96 29.53 -35.78
C THR A 23 11.89 28.55 -36.30
N CYS A 24 11.57 27.49 -35.56
CA CYS A 24 10.49 26.55 -35.89
C CYS A 24 9.42 26.53 -34.80
N GLU A 25 8.14 26.71 -35.19
CA GLU A 25 7.00 26.44 -34.31
C GLU A 25 6.71 24.94 -34.34
N TRP A 26 6.87 24.26 -33.21
CA TRP A 26 6.70 22.80 -33.10
C TRP A 26 5.31 22.45 -32.61
N ARG A 27 4.72 21.42 -33.21
CA ARG A 27 3.49 20.79 -32.73
C ARG A 27 3.65 19.28 -32.75
N ILE A 28 3.30 18.63 -31.65
CA ILE A 28 3.21 17.17 -31.60
C ILE A 28 1.96 16.69 -32.33
N LEU A 29 2.06 15.60 -33.07
CA LEU A 29 0.98 15.05 -33.92
C LEU A 29 0.49 13.68 -33.49
N GLY A 30 1.27 12.95 -32.67
CA GLY A 30 0.94 11.60 -32.26
C GLY A 30 2.14 10.84 -31.73
N GLN A 31 1.87 9.66 -31.19
CA GLN A 31 2.88 8.70 -30.74
C GLN A 31 2.60 7.31 -31.27
N GLU A 32 3.61 6.71 -31.88
CA GLU A 32 3.51 5.37 -32.48
C GLU A 32 3.85 4.25 -31.49
N ARG A 33 3.52 3.01 -31.86
CA ARG A 33 3.69 1.80 -31.02
C ARG A 33 5.14 1.58 -30.54
N ASP A 34 6.13 2.01 -31.32
CA ASP A 34 7.55 1.92 -30.97
C ASP A 34 8.04 3.06 -30.04
N GLY A 35 7.13 3.93 -29.61
CA GLY A 35 7.40 5.08 -28.76
C GLY A 35 7.96 6.30 -29.51
N GLY A 36 8.03 6.25 -30.84
CA GLY A 36 8.38 7.37 -31.71
C GLY A 36 7.32 8.47 -31.68
N LEU A 37 7.78 9.72 -31.73
CA LEU A 37 6.91 10.90 -31.65
C LEU A 37 6.83 11.59 -33.01
N LEU A 38 5.62 11.82 -33.51
CA LEU A 38 5.40 12.58 -34.73
C LEU A 38 5.28 14.07 -34.41
N PHE A 39 5.96 14.90 -35.20
CA PHE A 39 5.94 16.35 -35.07
C PHE A 39 5.62 17.01 -36.41
N ALA A 40 4.87 18.11 -36.35
CA ALA A 40 4.82 19.12 -37.38
C ALA A 40 5.64 20.34 -36.96
N TRP A 41 6.25 21.01 -37.93
CA TRP A 41 6.79 22.34 -37.71
C TRP A 41 6.67 23.22 -38.95
N LEU A 42 6.66 24.54 -38.72
CA LEU A 42 6.78 25.52 -39.79
C LEU A 42 8.26 25.75 -40.11
N HIS A 43 8.63 25.60 -41.38
CA HIS A 43 9.96 25.94 -41.87
C HIS A 43 9.93 27.28 -42.59
N THR A 44 10.78 28.21 -42.14
CA THR A 44 10.99 29.53 -42.73
C THR A 44 12.42 29.63 -43.23
N VAL A 45 12.59 29.91 -44.53
CA VAL A 45 13.90 30.12 -45.14
C VAL A 45 14.26 31.61 -45.04
N PRO A 46 15.50 32.00 -44.70
CA PRO A 46 15.91 33.41 -44.56
C PRO A 46 15.78 34.26 -45.83
N SER A 47 15.65 33.63 -47.00
CA SER A 47 15.43 34.32 -48.28
C SER A 47 13.99 34.81 -48.41
N LYS A 48 13.80 36.11 -48.65
CA LYS A 48 12.47 36.78 -48.83
C LYS A 48 11.60 36.22 -49.98
N THR A 49 12.09 35.25 -50.75
CA THR A 49 11.42 34.73 -51.95
C THR A 49 10.59 33.46 -51.70
N VAL A 50 10.83 32.71 -50.61
CA VAL A 50 10.17 31.42 -50.36
C VAL A 50 9.11 31.57 -49.27
N LYS A 51 7.87 31.18 -49.58
CA LYS A 51 6.78 31.18 -48.60
C LYS A 51 7.03 30.11 -47.53
N PRO A 52 6.62 30.34 -46.27
CA PRO A 52 6.75 29.35 -45.21
C PRO A 52 5.92 28.10 -45.55
N TYR A 53 6.43 26.94 -45.17
CA TYR A 53 5.77 25.66 -45.42
C TYR A 53 5.85 24.73 -44.21
N THR A 54 4.87 23.82 -44.11
CA THR A 54 4.81 22.84 -43.02
C THR A 54 5.66 21.61 -43.36
N CYS A 55 6.29 21.01 -42.36
CA CYS A 55 6.97 19.71 -42.45
C CYS A 55 6.38 18.74 -41.43
N ILE A 56 6.43 17.42 -41.73
CA ILE A 56 6.16 16.33 -40.78
C ILE A 56 7.44 15.52 -40.61
N GLY A 57 7.75 15.16 -39.37
CA GLY A 57 8.88 14.30 -39.05
C GLY A 57 8.60 13.37 -37.88
N LEU A 58 9.41 12.31 -37.80
CA LEU A 58 9.35 11.28 -36.78
C LEU A 58 10.61 11.31 -35.94
N TYR A 59 10.45 11.54 -34.64
CA TYR A 59 11.53 11.64 -33.68
C TYR A 59 11.67 10.37 -32.83
N TYR A 60 12.87 9.78 -32.89
CA TYR A 60 13.26 8.64 -32.08
C TYR A 60 14.00 9.09 -30.82
N ARG A 61 13.29 9.16 -29.69
CA ARG A 61 13.88 9.58 -28.40
C ARG A 61 15.15 8.80 -28.02
N HIS A 62 15.15 7.48 -28.21
CA HIS A 62 16.28 6.62 -27.85
C HIS A 62 17.52 6.82 -28.73
N LYS A 63 17.34 7.26 -29.98
CA LYS A 63 18.45 7.57 -30.91
C LYS A 63 18.81 9.05 -30.94
N LYS A 64 17.91 9.91 -30.43
CA LYS A 64 17.94 11.36 -30.63
C LYS A 64 18.03 11.75 -32.10
N GLU A 65 17.31 11.00 -32.94
CA GLU A 65 17.29 11.18 -34.40
C GLU A 65 15.92 11.65 -34.86
N LEU A 66 15.89 12.66 -35.73
CA LEU A 66 14.70 13.14 -36.43
C LEU A 66 14.77 12.71 -37.90
N GLU A 67 13.79 11.93 -38.34
CA GLU A 67 13.55 11.57 -39.75
C GLU A 67 12.48 12.52 -40.31
N ILE A 68 12.81 13.30 -41.35
CA ILE A 68 11.83 14.15 -42.02
C ILE A 68 11.03 13.25 -42.97
N LEU A 69 9.73 13.15 -42.75
CA LEU A 69 8.88 12.25 -43.51
C LEU A 69 8.23 12.96 -44.71
N TYR A 70 7.74 14.19 -44.53
CA TYR A 70 7.03 14.91 -45.59
C TYR A 70 7.20 16.43 -45.48
N GLN A 71 7.29 17.12 -46.63
CA GLN A 71 7.37 18.57 -46.73
C GLN A 71 6.26 19.07 -47.65
N PHE A 72 5.50 20.05 -47.21
CA PHE A 72 4.41 20.64 -47.97
C PHE A 72 4.91 21.82 -48.81
N ASP A 73 4.17 22.20 -49.85
CA ASP A 73 4.46 23.41 -50.64
C ASP A 73 3.94 24.69 -49.96
N THR A 74 3.03 24.53 -48.99
CA THR A 74 2.34 25.62 -48.30
C THR A 74 2.26 25.36 -46.80
N GLN A 75 1.90 26.40 -46.06
CA GLN A 75 1.55 26.28 -44.65
C GLN A 75 0.20 25.59 -44.51
N ILE A 76 0.19 24.44 -43.85
CA ILE A 76 -0.99 23.64 -43.54
C ILE A 76 -1.09 23.42 -42.03
N ASN A 77 -2.28 23.60 -41.48
CA ASN A 77 -2.57 23.41 -40.06
C ASN A 77 -2.90 21.95 -39.76
N ILE A 78 -1.86 21.16 -39.48
CA ILE A 78 -1.98 19.73 -39.14
C ILE A 78 -2.14 19.60 -37.64
N ILE A 79 -3.14 18.83 -37.19
CA ILE A 79 -3.41 18.63 -35.77
C ILE A 79 -3.04 17.23 -35.28
N GLN A 80 -3.10 16.23 -36.16
CA GLN A 80 -2.86 14.84 -35.78
C GLN A 80 -2.39 14.04 -37.01
N ALA A 81 -1.48 13.09 -36.81
CA ALA A 81 -1.01 12.19 -37.86
C ALA A 81 -0.59 10.83 -37.30
N SER A 82 -0.58 9.82 -38.17
CA SER A 82 -0.03 8.49 -37.88
C SER A 82 0.72 7.93 -39.10
N VAL A 83 1.71 7.08 -38.84
CA VAL A 83 2.53 6.39 -39.84
C VAL A 83 2.42 4.87 -39.68
N ASN A 84 2.42 4.15 -40.80
CA ASN A 84 2.37 2.68 -40.79
C ASN A 84 3.67 2.03 -40.28
N SER A 85 3.63 0.74 -39.95
CA SER A 85 4.78 0.00 -39.37
C SER A 85 6.04 0.01 -40.25
N THR A 86 5.86 0.02 -41.58
CA THR A 86 6.95 0.06 -42.56
C THR A 86 7.42 1.47 -42.91
N LYS A 87 6.77 2.52 -42.38
CA LYS A 87 7.09 3.95 -42.62
C LYS A 87 7.07 4.33 -44.09
N THR A 88 6.10 3.77 -44.80
CA THR A 88 5.85 4.01 -46.22
C THR A 88 4.58 4.81 -46.46
N ALA A 89 3.70 5.00 -45.47
CA ALA A 89 2.49 5.79 -45.63
C ALA A 89 2.18 6.62 -44.38
N ILE A 90 1.70 7.83 -44.59
CA ILE A 90 1.25 8.76 -43.55
C ILE A 90 -0.23 9.06 -43.78
N VAL A 91 -1.02 9.06 -42.71
CA VAL A 91 -2.36 9.66 -42.71
C VAL A 91 -2.32 10.83 -41.73
N TYR A 92 -2.85 11.98 -42.13
CA TYR A 92 -2.85 13.18 -41.32
C TYR A 92 -4.17 13.94 -41.43
N ILE A 93 -4.46 14.72 -40.38
CA ILE A 93 -5.67 15.52 -40.24
C ILE A 93 -5.32 17.01 -40.28
N THR A 94 -6.03 17.76 -41.10
CA THR A 94 -5.95 19.23 -41.16
C THR A 94 -7.17 19.86 -40.51
N LYS A 95 -6.97 21.01 -39.86
CA LYS A 95 -8.05 21.78 -39.22
C LYS A 95 -8.10 23.20 -39.77
N ASN A 96 -9.24 23.59 -40.33
CA ASN A 96 -9.47 24.93 -40.87
C ASN A 96 -10.67 25.58 -40.19
N SER A 97 -10.52 26.80 -39.65
CA SER A 97 -11.64 27.52 -39.04
C SER A 97 -12.35 28.41 -40.07
N ILE A 98 -13.65 28.24 -40.25
CA ILE A 98 -14.51 29.05 -41.11
C ILE A 98 -15.38 29.98 -40.23
N ALA A 99 -15.58 31.23 -40.65
CA ALA A 99 -16.47 32.16 -39.96
C ALA A 99 -17.94 31.78 -40.19
N ASP A 100 -18.69 31.61 -39.10
CA ASP A 100 -20.08 31.19 -39.13
C ASP A 100 -21.00 32.38 -39.45
N SER A 101 -21.59 32.39 -40.64
CA SER A 101 -22.51 33.44 -41.09
C SER A 101 -23.95 33.26 -40.60
N SER A 102 -24.24 32.24 -39.77
CA SER A 102 -25.62 31.77 -39.51
C SER A 102 -26.10 31.75 -38.04
N ALA A 103 -25.28 32.13 -37.07
CA ALA A 103 -25.66 32.08 -35.66
C ALA A 103 -26.59 33.23 -35.24
N ALA A 104 -27.89 32.96 -35.14
CA ALA A 104 -28.84 33.79 -34.42
C ALA A 104 -28.51 33.81 -32.91
N GLU A 105 -28.69 34.98 -32.30
CA GLU A 105 -28.33 35.30 -30.92
C GLU A 105 -29.03 34.38 -29.90
N THR A 106 -28.29 33.43 -29.31
CA THR A 106 -28.68 32.82 -28.04
C THR A 106 -27.51 32.85 -27.05
N ASN A 107 -27.68 33.67 -26.01
CA ASN A 107 -26.74 33.93 -24.93
C ASN A 107 -26.55 32.72 -24.02
N CYS A 108 -25.32 32.22 -23.90
CA CYS A 108 -24.74 31.82 -22.61
C CYS A 108 -23.20 31.74 -22.70
N CYS A 109 -22.54 32.32 -21.69
CA CYS A 109 -21.09 32.30 -21.41
C CYS A 109 -20.23 33.31 -22.19
N SER A 110 -19.76 34.31 -21.44
CA SER A 110 -18.78 35.32 -21.80
C SER A 110 -17.38 34.70 -21.93
N ASP A 111 -16.86 34.62 -23.15
CA ASP A 111 -15.45 34.82 -23.53
C ASP A 111 -15.37 34.85 -25.08
N GLU A 112 -14.46 35.66 -25.62
CA GLU A 112 -14.52 36.37 -26.92
C GLU A 112 -14.48 35.57 -28.24
N LYS A 113 -14.88 34.30 -28.29
CA LYS A 113 -14.89 33.50 -29.55
C LYS A 113 -16.29 33.42 -30.18
N LYS A 114 -16.81 34.53 -30.69
CA LYS A 114 -18.03 34.52 -31.54
C LYS A 114 -17.74 33.82 -32.89
N GLY A 115 -18.46 32.72 -33.16
CA GLY A 115 -18.80 32.21 -34.50
C GLY A 115 -17.66 31.72 -35.40
N LYS A 116 -16.79 30.81 -34.93
CA LYS A 116 -15.88 30.05 -35.81
C LYS A 116 -16.23 28.57 -35.75
N ILE A 117 -16.49 27.95 -36.90
CA ILE A 117 -16.68 26.51 -37.04
C ILE A 117 -15.36 25.92 -37.52
N ASP A 118 -14.83 24.96 -36.77
CA ASP A 118 -13.66 24.21 -37.19
C ASP A 118 -14.07 23.05 -38.11
N ILE A 119 -13.36 22.90 -39.23
CA ILE A 119 -13.54 21.82 -40.20
C ILE A 119 -12.28 20.95 -40.21
N TYR A 120 -12.48 19.66 -40.04
CA TYR A 120 -11.48 18.61 -40.02
C TYR A 120 -11.53 17.83 -41.33
N GLN A 121 -10.36 17.62 -41.95
CA GLN A 121 -10.21 16.85 -43.20
C GLN A 121 -9.08 15.83 -43.07
N ALA A 122 -9.25 14.66 -43.70
CA ALA A 122 -8.30 13.55 -43.63
C ALA A 122 -7.63 13.25 -44.97
N PHE A 123 -6.30 13.14 -44.96
CA PHE A 123 -5.48 12.91 -46.16
C PHE A 123 -4.51 11.75 -45.95
N LEU A 124 -4.17 11.07 -47.06
CA LEU A 124 -3.18 9.99 -47.10
C LEU A 124 -2.05 10.32 -48.08
N VAL A 125 -0.81 10.11 -47.66
CA VAL A 125 0.40 10.29 -48.49
C VAL A 125 1.24 9.03 -48.45
N GLN A 126 1.71 8.59 -49.60
CA GLN A 126 2.67 7.49 -49.72
C GLN A 126 4.09 8.04 -49.83
N LEU A 127 5.00 7.43 -49.07
CA LEU A 127 6.44 7.70 -49.05
C LEU A 127 7.16 6.62 -49.85
N ARG A 128 7.97 7.01 -50.84
CA ARG A 128 8.75 6.11 -51.69
C ARG A 128 10.25 6.31 -51.50
N GLU A 129 11.04 5.25 -51.63
CA GLU A 129 12.49 5.38 -51.71
C GLU A 129 12.91 5.94 -53.07
N ALA A 130 13.91 6.83 -53.10
CA ALA A 130 14.43 7.41 -54.34
C ALA A 130 15.07 6.30 -55.21
N ALA A 131 14.73 6.29 -56.50
CA ALA A 131 15.11 5.21 -57.43
C ALA A 131 16.53 5.32 -58.02
N SER A 132 17.25 6.43 -57.77
CA SER A 132 18.57 6.70 -58.36
C SER A 132 19.70 6.62 -57.32
N ASP A 133 20.86 6.09 -57.69
CA ASP A 133 22.03 6.00 -56.81
C ASP A 133 22.72 7.36 -56.57
N GLU A 134 22.50 8.37 -57.44
CA GLU A 134 23.06 9.72 -57.32
C GLU A 134 22.33 10.59 -56.27
N ASP A 135 21.04 10.32 -56.01
CA ASP A 135 20.25 11.05 -55.00
C ASP A 135 20.42 10.46 -53.58
N ARG A 136 20.98 9.25 -53.45
CA ARG A 136 21.23 8.59 -52.15
C ARG A 136 22.32 9.27 -51.31
N GLU A 137 23.28 9.94 -51.95
CA GLU A 137 24.43 10.54 -51.26
C GLU A 137 24.14 11.92 -50.66
N ARG A 138 23.06 12.60 -51.08
CA ARG A 138 22.80 13.99 -50.64
C ARG A 138 21.81 14.16 -49.50
N GLU A 139 20.85 13.26 -49.31
CA GLU A 139 19.94 13.26 -48.15
C GLU A 139 19.14 11.94 -48.15
N ASN A 140 18.85 11.35 -46.98
CA ASN A 140 17.87 10.26 -46.82
C ASN A 140 16.43 10.75 -47.12
N ARG A 141 16.15 11.18 -48.36
CA ARG A 141 14.85 11.74 -48.78
C ARG A 141 14.02 10.65 -49.44
N LYS A 142 12.91 10.28 -48.80
CA LYS A 142 11.82 9.56 -49.45
C LYS A 142 11.04 10.56 -50.33
N LEU A 143 10.75 10.22 -51.59
CA LEU A 143 9.90 11.05 -52.44
C LEU A 143 8.42 10.81 -52.08
N PRO A 144 7.67 11.84 -51.70
CA PRO A 144 6.26 11.71 -51.39
C PRO A 144 5.38 11.76 -52.65
N SER A 145 4.28 11.00 -52.64
CA SER A 145 3.20 11.15 -53.63
C SER A 145 2.36 12.40 -53.35
N LYS A 146 1.56 12.83 -54.33
CA LYS A 146 0.51 13.83 -54.07
C LYS A 146 -0.45 13.32 -52.97
N PRO A 147 -0.88 14.17 -52.02
CA PRO A 147 -1.86 13.77 -51.01
C PRO A 147 -3.17 13.30 -51.64
N LEU A 148 -3.61 12.11 -51.26
CA LEU A 148 -4.93 11.57 -51.58
C LEU A 148 -5.93 12.08 -50.54
N ASP A 149 -6.92 12.84 -50.98
CA ASP A 149 -8.07 13.22 -50.15
C ASP A 149 -8.97 12.00 -49.92
N LEU A 150 -9.26 11.68 -48.66
CA LEU A 150 -10.14 10.57 -48.29
C LEU A 150 -11.64 10.91 -48.47
N GLY A 151 -11.97 12.15 -48.83
CA GLY A 151 -13.34 12.64 -49.00
C GLY A 151 -14.08 12.80 -47.67
N ILE A 152 -13.33 12.96 -46.57
CA ILE A 152 -13.88 13.08 -45.22
C ILE A 152 -13.72 14.52 -44.77
N GLU A 153 -14.83 15.24 -44.69
CA GLU A 153 -14.89 16.61 -44.17
C GLU A 153 -15.97 16.70 -43.09
N ARG A 154 -15.60 17.07 -41.87
CA ARG A 154 -16.51 17.14 -40.71
C ARG A 154 -16.26 18.35 -39.85
N SER A 155 -17.31 18.84 -39.19
CA SER A 155 -17.21 19.84 -38.11
C SER A 155 -16.88 19.21 -36.74
N LEU A 156 -16.89 17.88 -36.66
CA LEU A 156 -16.55 17.09 -35.48
C LEU A 156 -15.11 16.60 -35.60
N GLN A 157 -14.41 16.45 -34.46
CA GLN A 157 -13.01 16.05 -34.44
C GLN A 157 -12.81 14.69 -35.14
N ILE A 158 -11.80 14.64 -36.00
CA ILE A 158 -11.33 13.44 -36.69
C ILE A 158 -9.95 13.09 -36.18
N VAL A 159 -9.73 11.82 -35.87
CA VAL A 159 -8.44 11.27 -35.49
C VAL A 159 -8.18 9.97 -36.25
N VAL A 160 -6.92 9.73 -36.61
CA VAL A 160 -6.47 8.56 -37.39
C VAL A 160 -5.35 7.80 -36.72
N GLN A 161 -5.30 6.49 -36.95
CA GLN A 161 -4.24 5.66 -36.39
C GLN A 161 -3.99 4.39 -37.20
N PHE A 162 -2.74 4.15 -37.59
CA PHE A 162 -2.34 2.88 -38.19
C PHE A 162 -2.31 1.73 -37.18
N LEU A 163 -2.74 0.55 -37.63
CA LEU A 163 -2.58 -0.71 -36.92
C LEU A 163 -1.20 -1.30 -37.22
N TYR A 164 -0.51 -1.76 -36.18
CA TYR A 164 0.83 -2.33 -36.31
C TYR A 164 0.75 -3.85 -36.29
N ARG A 165 1.35 -4.46 -37.29
CA ARG A 165 1.37 -5.92 -37.47
C ARG A 165 2.52 -6.55 -36.71
N SER A 166 2.36 -7.83 -36.35
CA SER A 166 3.44 -8.59 -35.71
C SER A 166 4.47 -9.12 -36.71
N LYS A 167 4.05 -9.37 -37.95
CA LYS A 167 4.89 -9.84 -39.06
C LYS A 167 4.42 -9.22 -40.37
N ASP A 168 5.34 -8.62 -41.12
CA ASP A 168 5.06 -8.10 -42.45
C ASP A 168 5.17 -9.21 -43.50
N GLN A 169 4.12 -9.43 -44.28
CA GLN A 169 4.13 -10.33 -45.43
C GLN A 169 3.91 -9.53 -46.72
N PRO A 170 4.66 -9.83 -47.80
CA PRO A 170 4.53 -9.11 -49.05
C PRO A 170 3.12 -9.27 -49.65
N GLY A 171 2.49 -8.15 -49.98
CA GLY A 171 1.19 -8.10 -50.66
C GLY A 171 -0.04 -7.95 -49.75
N GLU A 172 0.13 -8.02 -48.43
CA GLU A 172 -0.92 -7.73 -47.47
C GLU A 172 -1.23 -6.22 -47.38
N LYS A 173 -2.48 -5.89 -47.03
CA LYS A 173 -2.99 -4.50 -47.00
C LYS A 173 -2.77 -3.85 -45.64
N ASP A 174 -2.19 -2.66 -45.61
CA ASP A 174 -2.12 -1.88 -44.37
C ASP A 174 -3.53 -1.51 -43.87
N ARG A 175 -3.66 -1.31 -42.56
CA ARG A 175 -4.94 -0.96 -41.95
C ARG A 175 -4.78 0.25 -41.04
N PHE A 176 -5.72 1.17 -41.10
CA PHE A 176 -5.79 2.30 -40.19
C PHE A 176 -7.23 2.59 -39.80
N LEU A 177 -7.41 3.17 -38.61
CA LEU A 177 -8.69 3.62 -38.10
C LEU A 177 -8.88 5.09 -38.44
N VAL A 178 -10.12 5.46 -38.75
CA VAL A 178 -10.62 6.83 -38.76
C VAL A 178 -11.73 6.93 -37.72
N LEU A 179 -11.51 7.76 -36.70
CA LEU A 179 -12.43 8.00 -35.60
C LEU A 179 -13.03 9.39 -35.80
N ILE A 180 -14.36 9.47 -35.91
CA ILE A 180 -15.11 10.71 -36.05
C ILE A 180 -16.07 10.80 -34.86
N HIS A 181 -15.88 11.82 -34.01
CA HIS A 181 -16.66 11.98 -32.78
C HIS A 181 -18.17 11.98 -33.06
N HIS A 182 -18.98 11.34 -32.20
CA HIS A 182 -20.44 11.10 -32.35
C HIS A 182 -20.91 10.33 -33.59
N GLU A 183 -20.06 10.16 -34.61
CA GLU A 183 -20.42 9.49 -35.87
C GLU A 183 -19.95 8.04 -35.91
N SER A 184 -18.64 7.77 -36.06
CA SER A 184 -18.21 6.39 -36.29
C SER A 184 -16.72 6.17 -36.05
N VAL A 185 -16.38 4.91 -35.82
CA VAL A 185 -15.01 4.42 -36.02
C VAL A 185 -15.03 3.47 -37.21
N SER A 186 -14.19 3.74 -38.20
CA SER A 186 -14.11 2.97 -39.44
C SER A 186 -12.69 2.47 -39.68
N LEU A 187 -12.56 1.21 -40.09
CA LEU A 187 -11.31 0.53 -40.42
C LEU A 187 -11.10 0.58 -41.95
N TYR A 188 -10.05 1.27 -42.38
CA TYR A 188 -9.65 1.42 -43.77
C TYR A 188 -8.58 0.40 -44.12
N GLN A 189 -8.67 -0.18 -45.32
CA GLN A 189 -7.67 -1.08 -45.89
C GLN A 189 -6.92 -0.41 -47.03
N TYR A 190 -5.63 -0.17 -46.83
CA TYR A 190 -4.75 0.55 -47.75
C TYR A 190 -3.82 -0.39 -48.52
N LYS A 191 -3.73 -0.18 -49.83
CA LYS A 191 -2.69 -0.74 -50.68
C LYS A 191 -2.37 0.27 -51.79
N PRO A 192 -1.12 0.69 -51.99
CA PRO A 192 -0.81 1.71 -52.98
C PRO A 192 -1.17 1.25 -54.40
N VAL A 193 -1.99 2.03 -55.10
CA VAL A 193 -2.32 1.90 -56.53
C VAL A 193 -2.05 3.25 -57.18
N TYR A 194 -1.13 3.27 -58.15
CA TYR A 194 -0.70 4.50 -58.80
C TYR A 194 -1.41 4.72 -60.13
N ASP A 195 -1.45 5.97 -60.56
CA ASP A 195 -1.92 6.28 -61.90
C ASP A 195 -0.92 5.80 -62.96
N SER A 196 -1.43 5.28 -64.07
CA SER A 196 -0.62 4.79 -65.18
C SER A 196 0.02 5.93 -65.99
N GLU A 197 -0.55 7.13 -65.90
CA GLU A 197 -0.06 8.33 -66.59
C GLU A 197 0.85 9.21 -65.70
N ASP A 198 0.67 9.13 -64.38
CA ASP A 198 1.47 9.84 -63.38
C ASP A 198 1.74 8.92 -62.19
N ASP A 199 2.90 8.27 -62.22
CA ASP A 199 3.34 7.39 -61.14
C ASP A 199 3.37 8.12 -59.77
N GLY A 200 3.38 9.45 -59.71
CA GLY A 200 3.36 10.23 -58.46
C GLY A 200 2.00 10.40 -57.80
N VAL A 201 0.91 9.96 -58.45
CA VAL A 201 -0.47 10.16 -57.97
C VAL A 201 -1.08 8.83 -57.53
N LEU A 202 -1.59 8.80 -56.29
CA LEU A 202 -2.36 7.68 -55.78
C LEU A 202 -3.79 7.73 -56.33
N LYS A 203 -4.29 6.60 -56.84
CA LYS A 203 -5.69 6.44 -57.20
C LYS A 203 -6.56 6.24 -55.95
N PRO A 204 -7.83 6.69 -55.95
CA PRO A 204 -8.80 6.38 -54.90
C PRO A 204 -8.94 4.86 -54.64
N GLU A 205 -8.71 4.04 -55.67
CA GLU A 205 -8.65 2.57 -55.63
C GLU A 205 -7.58 2.03 -54.65
N SER A 206 -6.64 2.88 -54.22
CA SER A 206 -5.68 2.54 -53.16
C SER A 206 -6.37 2.24 -51.82
N ILE A 207 -7.58 2.78 -51.61
CA ILE A 207 -8.47 2.38 -50.53
C ILE A 207 -9.31 1.21 -51.01
N SER A 208 -8.86 0.01 -50.63
CA SER A 208 -9.42 -1.24 -51.13
C SER A 208 -10.63 -1.77 -50.35
N GLY A 209 -10.98 -1.13 -49.24
CA GLY A 209 -12.12 -1.49 -48.40
C GLY A 209 -12.25 -0.60 -47.17
N VAL A 210 -13.48 -0.31 -46.77
CA VAL A 210 -13.83 0.46 -45.56
C VAL A 210 -14.89 -0.31 -44.78
N GLU A 211 -14.62 -0.57 -43.51
CA GLU A 211 -15.52 -1.26 -42.60
C GLU A 211 -15.87 -0.35 -41.42
N CYS A 212 -17.15 -0.03 -41.24
CA CYS A 212 -17.61 0.70 -40.05
C CYS A 212 -17.65 -0.26 -38.85
N VAL A 213 -16.70 -0.13 -37.92
CA VAL A 213 -16.58 -1.00 -36.73
C VAL A 213 -17.43 -0.48 -35.56
N VAL A 214 -17.64 0.84 -35.47
CA VAL A 214 -18.50 1.48 -34.46
C VAL A 214 -19.36 2.55 -35.14
N ARG A 215 -20.68 2.55 -34.89
CA ARG A 215 -21.66 3.41 -35.58
C ARG A 215 -22.06 4.70 -34.85
N SER A 216 -21.65 4.87 -33.59
CA SER A 216 -21.77 6.12 -32.82
C SER A 216 -21.11 5.89 -31.45
N PHE A 217 -20.35 6.88 -30.97
CA PHE A 217 -19.69 6.86 -29.67
C PHE A 217 -19.56 8.29 -29.14
N THR A 218 -19.48 8.45 -27.82
CA THR A 218 -19.29 9.78 -27.17
C THR A 218 -17.89 9.98 -26.60
N TRP A 219 -17.10 8.91 -26.55
CA TRP A 219 -15.69 8.95 -26.17
C TRP A 219 -15.00 7.72 -26.74
N ALA A 220 -13.75 7.88 -27.21
CA ALA A 220 -12.92 6.76 -27.64
C ALA A 220 -11.43 7.00 -27.36
N GLN A 221 -10.69 5.93 -27.09
CA GLN A 221 -9.24 5.93 -26.90
C GLN A 221 -8.60 4.73 -27.59
N TRP A 222 -7.49 4.97 -28.29
CA TRP A 222 -6.66 3.92 -28.86
C TRP A 222 -5.49 3.56 -27.93
N ASP A 223 -5.28 2.26 -27.73
CA ASP A 223 -4.10 1.69 -27.08
C ASP A 223 -3.19 1.05 -28.14
N SER A 224 -2.07 1.72 -28.42
CA SER A 224 -1.12 1.28 -29.45
C SER A 224 -0.30 0.05 -29.04
N ILE A 225 -0.07 -0.16 -27.74
CA ILE A 225 0.69 -1.30 -27.21
C ILE A 225 -0.12 -2.59 -27.43
N HIS A 226 -1.38 -2.56 -27.01
CA HIS A 226 -2.27 -3.72 -27.04
C HIS A 226 -3.15 -3.81 -28.30
N GLN A 227 -3.05 -2.83 -29.20
CA GLN A 227 -3.86 -2.74 -30.44
C GLN A 227 -5.36 -2.88 -30.12
N SER A 228 -5.80 -2.14 -29.10
CA SER A 228 -7.16 -2.20 -28.57
C SER A 228 -7.82 -0.83 -28.61
N LEU A 229 -9.10 -0.80 -28.97
CA LEU A 229 -9.92 0.41 -28.98
C LEU A 229 -10.91 0.36 -27.82
N PHE A 230 -10.85 1.36 -26.94
CA PHE A 230 -11.85 1.59 -25.90
C PHE A 230 -12.82 2.67 -26.39
N TYR A 231 -14.11 2.48 -26.20
CA TYR A 231 -15.11 3.48 -26.59
C TYR A 231 -16.38 3.41 -25.75
N ILE A 232 -17.06 4.55 -25.59
CA ILE A 232 -18.32 4.67 -24.86
C ILE A 232 -19.45 4.85 -25.85
N HIS A 233 -20.47 4.00 -25.71
CA HIS A 233 -21.70 4.09 -26.48
C HIS A 233 -22.91 3.97 -25.56
N PHE A 234 -24.09 4.34 -26.06
CA PHE A 234 -25.34 4.25 -25.32
C PHE A 234 -26.14 3.03 -25.80
N ARG A 235 -26.46 2.10 -24.89
CA ARG A 235 -27.31 0.93 -25.18
C ARG A 235 -28.52 0.92 -24.26
N LYS A 236 -29.60 0.29 -24.70
CA LYS A 236 -30.71 -0.08 -23.81
C LYS A 236 -30.14 -1.06 -22.77
N PRO A 237 -30.42 -0.88 -21.47
CA PRO A 237 -29.97 -1.81 -20.45
C PRO A 237 -30.39 -3.23 -20.84
N ALA A 238 -29.45 -4.18 -20.84
CA ALA A 238 -29.83 -5.60 -20.90
C ALA A 238 -30.68 -5.88 -19.64
N ALA A 239 -31.85 -6.50 -19.82
CA ALA A 239 -32.74 -6.83 -18.71
C ALA A 239 -31.95 -7.52 -17.59
N ARG A 240 -32.15 -7.07 -16.34
CA ARG A 240 -31.51 -7.63 -15.15
C ARG A 240 -31.74 -9.15 -15.12
N LEU A 241 -30.68 -9.94 -15.28
CA LEU A 241 -30.70 -11.40 -15.06
C LEU A 241 -30.55 -11.70 -13.57
N VAL A 242 -31.50 -11.20 -12.76
CA VAL A 242 -31.69 -11.65 -11.38
C VAL A 242 -33.12 -12.16 -11.31
N GLU A 243 -33.33 -13.41 -11.74
CA GLU A 243 -34.43 -14.23 -11.25
C GLU A 243 -33.96 -14.78 -9.90
N GLY A 244 -34.49 -14.23 -8.80
CA GLY A 244 -34.16 -14.67 -7.45
C GLY A 244 -34.04 -13.50 -6.49
N ASP A 245 -35.17 -12.85 -6.22
CA ASP A 245 -35.59 -12.35 -4.89
C ASP A 245 -36.92 -11.60 -5.09
N ASP A 246 -37.92 -12.31 -5.62
CA ASP A 246 -39.32 -11.93 -5.46
C ASP A 246 -39.90 -12.95 -4.47
N ASP A 247 -39.99 -12.59 -3.20
CA ASP A 247 -41.12 -12.92 -2.34
C ASP A 247 -41.11 -12.08 -1.05
N GLU A 248 -42.30 -11.55 -0.74
CA GLU A 248 -42.76 -10.97 0.52
C GLU A 248 -42.18 -9.63 1.01
N PHE A 249 -42.75 -8.53 0.54
CA PHE A 249 -43.56 -7.66 1.41
C PHE A 249 -44.40 -6.70 0.56
N GLY A 250 -45.71 -6.94 0.53
CA GLY A 250 -46.66 -6.12 -0.20
C GLY A 250 -46.80 -4.72 0.38
N SER A 251 -46.91 -3.72 -0.51
CA SER A 251 -47.63 -2.50 -0.20
C SER A 251 -48.38 -2.01 -1.44
N SER A 252 -49.68 -2.25 -1.42
CA SER A 252 -50.66 -1.54 -2.22
C SER A 252 -50.65 -0.04 -1.85
N SER A 253 -50.26 0.81 -2.78
CA SER A 253 -50.73 2.20 -2.81
C SER A 253 -50.72 2.71 -4.24
N ALA A 254 -51.85 2.52 -4.91
CA ALA A 254 -52.20 3.29 -6.08
C ALA A 254 -52.36 4.76 -5.67
N SER A 255 -51.49 5.62 -6.18
CA SER A 255 -51.79 7.04 -6.33
C SER A 255 -51.36 7.46 -7.73
N THR A 256 -52.37 7.61 -8.57
CA THR A 256 -52.36 8.38 -9.80
C THR A 256 -51.96 9.82 -9.48
N GLU A 257 -50.86 10.32 -10.05
CA GLU A 257 -50.79 11.71 -10.54
C GLU A 257 -49.57 11.95 -11.43
N THR A 258 -49.87 12.39 -12.66
CA THR A 258 -49.03 13.11 -13.64
C THR A 258 -47.97 12.33 -14.43
N GLY A 259 -48.27 12.16 -15.72
CA GLY A 259 -47.45 11.50 -16.71
C GLY A 259 -46.03 12.04 -16.86
N ARG A 260 -45.06 11.17 -16.61
CA ARG A 260 -43.86 10.99 -17.45
C ARG A 260 -43.77 9.52 -17.78
N ARG A 261 -44.02 9.18 -19.05
CA ARG A 261 -43.66 7.85 -19.58
C ARG A 261 -42.19 7.62 -19.26
N GLN A 262 -41.88 6.55 -18.51
CA GLN A 262 -40.50 6.06 -18.37
C GLN A 262 -40.02 5.61 -19.76
N GLU A 263 -39.45 6.54 -20.51
CA GLU A 263 -38.65 6.23 -21.68
C GLU A 263 -37.40 5.48 -21.18
N SER A 264 -37.23 4.24 -21.66
CA SER A 264 -36.06 3.38 -21.48
C SER A 264 -34.76 4.18 -21.47
N GLU A 265 -34.23 4.49 -20.29
CA GLU A 265 -33.02 5.29 -20.14
C GLU A 265 -31.81 4.48 -20.65
N LEU A 266 -31.25 4.90 -21.79
CA LEU A 266 -30.04 4.31 -22.36
C LEU A 266 -28.90 4.48 -21.35
N ALA A 267 -28.22 3.39 -20.99
CA ALA A 267 -27.09 3.42 -20.07
C ALA A 267 -25.77 3.56 -20.87
N PRO A 268 -24.85 4.46 -20.45
CA PRO A 268 -23.53 4.54 -21.05
C PRO A 268 -22.75 3.25 -20.75
N THR A 269 -22.14 2.67 -21.78
CA THR A 269 -21.37 1.42 -21.68
C THR A 269 -19.99 1.64 -22.31
N LEU A 270 -18.94 1.34 -21.56
CA LEU A 270 -17.57 1.26 -22.06
C LEU A 270 -17.33 -0.12 -22.67
N SER A 271 -16.93 -0.13 -23.94
CA SER A 271 -16.59 -1.34 -24.68
C SER A 271 -15.12 -1.37 -25.06
N GLY A 272 -14.52 -2.56 -25.08
CA GLY A 272 -13.16 -2.80 -25.52
C GLY A 272 -13.14 -3.72 -26.74
N LEU A 273 -12.57 -3.24 -27.85
CA LEU A 273 -12.39 -3.96 -29.11
C LEU A 273 -10.92 -4.35 -29.28
N GLN A 274 -10.65 -5.65 -29.42
CA GLN A 274 -9.32 -6.17 -29.73
C GLN A 274 -9.17 -6.36 -31.24
N PHE A 275 -8.12 -5.76 -31.82
CA PHE A 275 -7.75 -5.98 -33.22
C PHE A 275 -6.71 -7.10 -33.34
N HIS A 276 -6.78 -7.83 -34.45
CA HIS A 276 -5.89 -8.95 -34.76
C HIS A 276 -5.29 -8.77 -36.15
N ASP A 277 -4.12 -9.35 -36.39
CA ASP A 277 -3.41 -9.24 -37.67
C ASP A 277 -4.23 -9.86 -38.82
N ASN A 278 -4.65 -11.12 -38.67
CA ASN A 278 -5.28 -11.90 -39.74
C ASN A 278 -6.71 -12.36 -39.43
N LEU A 279 -7.29 -11.90 -38.32
CA LEU A 279 -8.63 -12.26 -37.86
C LEU A 279 -9.50 -11.00 -37.75
N PRO A 280 -10.83 -11.14 -37.81
CA PRO A 280 -11.73 -10.03 -37.52
C PRO A 280 -11.50 -9.51 -36.10
N HIS A 281 -11.90 -8.26 -35.87
CA HIS A 281 -11.88 -7.69 -34.52
C HIS A 281 -12.92 -8.38 -33.62
N GLU A 282 -12.71 -8.37 -32.30
CA GLU A 282 -13.65 -8.91 -31.32
C GLU A 282 -13.93 -7.90 -30.20
N THR A 283 -15.17 -7.83 -29.74
CA THR A 283 -15.52 -7.06 -28.53
C THR A 283 -15.26 -7.92 -27.30
N VAL A 284 -14.22 -7.59 -26.53
CA VAL A 284 -13.77 -8.38 -25.38
C VAL A 284 -14.35 -7.88 -24.06
N LEU A 285 -14.67 -6.58 -23.97
CA LEU A 285 -15.12 -5.91 -22.74
C LEU A 285 -16.42 -5.14 -22.98
N ASN A 286 -17.37 -5.19 -22.04
CA ASN A 286 -18.57 -4.34 -21.99
C ASN A 286 -18.96 -4.01 -20.55
N ILE A 287 -18.74 -2.76 -20.13
CA ILE A 287 -18.97 -2.27 -18.77
C ILE A 287 -19.97 -1.11 -18.77
N PRO A 288 -21.21 -1.27 -18.25
CA PRO A 288 -22.04 -0.13 -17.84
C PRO A 288 -21.28 0.82 -16.91
N LEU A 289 -21.24 2.08 -17.29
CA LEU A 289 -20.67 3.15 -16.48
C LEU A 289 -21.78 3.91 -15.76
N ASN A 290 -21.51 4.37 -14.56
CA ASN A 290 -22.33 5.35 -13.86
C ASN A 290 -21.75 6.74 -14.13
N LEU A 291 -22.01 7.28 -15.33
CA LEU A 291 -21.63 8.66 -15.64
C LEU A 291 -22.75 9.62 -15.22
N PRO A 292 -22.42 10.86 -14.79
CA PRO A 292 -23.42 11.91 -14.64
C PRO A 292 -24.23 12.02 -15.93
N LEU A 293 -25.52 12.38 -15.83
CA LEU A 293 -26.41 12.54 -16.99
C LEU A 293 -25.79 13.53 -17.99
N LEU A 294 -25.05 13.01 -18.97
CA LEU A 294 -24.56 13.78 -20.10
C LEU A 294 -25.78 14.42 -20.75
N PRO A 295 -25.77 15.74 -21.05
CA PRO A 295 -26.93 16.42 -21.59
C PRO A 295 -27.46 15.67 -22.81
N LYS A 296 -28.63 15.04 -22.66
CA LYS A 296 -29.26 14.28 -23.74
C LYS A 296 -29.61 15.26 -24.86
N ALA A 297 -28.92 15.15 -25.99
CA ALA A 297 -29.40 15.25 -27.38
C ALA A 297 -30.47 16.30 -27.74
N ASN A 298 -30.61 17.41 -27.02
CA ASN A 298 -31.46 18.54 -27.38
C ASN A 298 -30.64 19.84 -27.35
N GLY A 299 -29.88 20.07 -28.42
CA GLY A 299 -29.64 21.43 -28.93
C GLY A 299 -28.29 22.10 -28.66
N SER A 300 -27.41 21.58 -27.80
CA SER A 300 -26.05 22.13 -27.67
C SER A 300 -25.04 21.04 -27.33
N LEU A 301 -24.45 20.44 -28.37
CA LEU A 301 -23.27 19.60 -28.22
C LEU A 301 -22.09 20.53 -27.87
N CYS A 302 -21.32 20.22 -26.82
CA CYS A 302 -20.05 20.93 -26.58
C CYS A 302 -19.11 20.61 -27.75
N SER A 303 -19.08 21.45 -28.78
CA SER A 303 -18.24 21.24 -29.97
C SER A 303 -16.82 21.79 -29.78
N MET A 304 -16.41 21.99 -28.53
CA MET A 304 -15.06 22.42 -28.19
C MET A 304 -14.19 21.19 -27.97
N TYR A 305 -13.23 21.01 -28.87
CA TYR A 305 -12.26 19.92 -28.83
C TYR A 305 -10.89 20.44 -28.39
N GLU A 306 -10.25 19.71 -27.50
CA GLU A 306 -8.81 19.80 -27.25
C GLU A 306 -8.13 18.87 -28.28
N ASP A 307 -7.26 19.41 -29.13
CA ASP A 307 -6.56 18.66 -30.18
C ASP A 307 -5.33 17.93 -29.62
N ASP A 308 -5.50 17.24 -28.48
CA ASP A 308 -4.42 16.54 -27.78
C ASP A 308 -4.13 15.20 -28.46
N PRO A 309 -2.92 14.99 -29.03
CA PRO A 309 -2.63 13.79 -29.80
C PRO A 309 -2.11 12.63 -28.93
N ILE A 310 -1.84 12.86 -27.64
CA ILE A 310 -1.30 11.87 -26.70
C ILE A 310 -1.99 12.03 -25.33
N PRO A 311 -2.57 10.96 -24.76
CA PRO A 311 -2.90 9.71 -25.44
C PRO A 311 -3.92 9.97 -26.56
N LEU A 312 -3.93 9.11 -27.58
CA LEU A 312 -4.83 9.28 -28.72
C LEU A 312 -6.29 9.06 -28.30
N ARG A 313 -7.02 10.15 -28.09
CA ARG A 313 -8.41 10.17 -27.62
C ARG A 313 -9.28 11.05 -28.52
N VAL A 314 -10.56 10.69 -28.63
CA VAL A 314 -11.60 11.47 -29.28
C VAL A 314 -12.72 11.68 -28.30
N HIS A 315 -12.89 12.92 -27.85
CA HIS A 315 -13.87 13.31 -26.83
C HIS A 315 -14.13 14.81 -26.90
N ASP A 316 -15.26 15.25 -26.36
CA ASP A 316 -15.53 16.66 -26.12
C ASP A 316 -15.16 17.08 -24.68
N CYS A 317 -15.37 18.36 -24.39
CA CYS A 317 -15.11 18.95 -23.08
C CYS A 317 -15.93 18.35 -21.92
N SER A 318 -16.90 17.47 -22.18
CA SER A 318 -17.85 16.97 -21.18
C SER A 318 -17.38 15.71 -20.44
N LEU A 319 -16.40 14.99 -20.98
CA LEU A 319 -15.98 13.69 -20.44
C LEU A 319 -14.45 13.49 -20.54
N ASP A 320 -13.73 13.83 -19.47
CA ASP A 320 -12.30 13.52 -19.35
C ASP A 320 -12.08 12.14 -18.72
N LEU A 321 -11.94 11.15 -19.60
CA LEU A 321 -11.71 9.76 -19.25
C LEU A 321 -10.44 9.24 -19.94
N THR A 322 -9.65 8.45 -19.21
CA THR A 322 -8.46 7.78 -19.72
C THR A 322 -8.47 6.32 -19.29
N VAL A 323 -8.17 5.41 -20.20
CA VAL A 323 -7.93 3.99 -19.88
C VAL A 323 -6.44 3.74 -19.82
N VAL A 324 -5.99 3.10 -18.75
CA VAL A 324 -4.59 2.75 -18.52
C VAL A 324 -4.50 1.23 -18.38
N SER A 325 -3.69 0.59 -19.22
CA SER A 325 -3.59 -0.88 -19.37
C SER A 325 -2.13 -1.35 -19.39
N ASP A 326 -1.89 -2.53 -18.83
CA ASP A 326 -0.58 -3.17 -18.81
C ASP A 326 -0.66 -4.66 -19.26
N PRO A 327 0.38 -5.20 -19.93
CA PRO A 327 0.46 -6.60 -20.34
C PRO A 327 0.24 -7.62 -19.22
N LYS A 328 0.42 -7.29 -17.93
CA LYS A 328 0.14 -8.21 -16.81
C LYS A 328 -1.36 -8.38 -16.55
N GLY A 329 -2.23 -7.63 -17.24
CA GLY A 329 -3.68 -7.69 -17.08
C GLY A 329 -4.25 -6.68 -16.08
N MET A 330 -3.48 -5.65 -15.72
CA MET A 330 -4.00 -4.50 -15.00
C MET A 330 -4.73 -3.60 -15.98
N VAL A 331 -5.98 -3.24 -15.68
CA VAL A 331 -6.78 -2.31 -16.50
C VAL A 331 -7.50 -1.35 -15.56
N CYS A 332 -7.19 -0.08 -15.73
CA CYS A 332 -7.72 1.00 -14.90
C CYS A 332 -8.50 1.98 -15.79
N ILE A 333 -9.70 2.35 -15.35
CA ILE A 333 -10.50 3.40 -16.00
C ILE A 333 -10.45 4.63 -15.08
N CYS A 334 -9.79 5.67 -15.54
CA CYS A 334 -9.55 6.90 -14.80
C CYS A 334 -10.48 7.98 -15.34
N HIS A 335 -11.33 8.55 -14.48
CA HIS A 335 -12.28 9.58 -14.86
C HIS A 335 -12.11 10.78 -13.94
N HIS A 336 -11.91 11.94 -14.54
CA HIS A 336 -11.82 13.22 -13.83
C HIS A 336 -13.11 14.02 -14.07
N TYR A 337 -13.64 14.62 -13.00
CA TYR A 337 -14.84 15.44 -13.09
C TYR A 337 -14.87 16.52 -12.01
N LEU A 338 -15.58 17.60 -12.33
CA LEU A 338 -15.84 18.72 -11.43
C LEU A 338 -17.34 18.77 -11.15
N TYR A 339 -17.73 19.02 -9.91
CA TYR A 339 -19.15 19.18 -9.56
C TYR A 339 -19.33 20.17 -8.42
N GLN A 340 -20.48 20.85 -8.37
CA GLN A 340 -20.85 21.70 -7.25
C GLN A 340 -21.55 20.86 -6.16
N PRO A 341 -21.25 21.08 -4.87
CA PRO A 341 -22.04 20.47 -3.81
C PRO A 341 -23.49 20.93 -3.91
N VAL A 342 -24.43 19.99 -3.77
CA VAL A 342 -25.85 20.30 -3.68
C VAL A 342 -26.08 21.06 -2.38
N GLY A 343 -26.35 22.36 -2.46
CA GLY A 343 -26.68 23.17 -1.28
C GLY A 343 -27.98 22.66 -0.63
N PRO A 344 -28.13 22.76 0.70
CA PRO A 344 -29.44 22.57 1.31
C PRO A 344 -30.40 23.58 0.66
N ALA A 345 -31.58 23.12 0.25
CA ALA A 345 -32.62 23.99 -0.26
C ALA A 345 -33.01 24.98 0.86
N THR A 346 -32.36 26.15 0.89
CA THR A 346 -32.80 27.24 1.75
C THR A 346 -34.09 27.78 1.16
N GLU A 347 -35.14 27.63 1.95
CA GLU A 347 -36.42 28.32 1.78
C GLU A 347 -36.19 29.80 1.50
N GLU A 348 -37.03 30.33 0.62
CA GLU A 348 -37.03 31.69 0.12
C GLU A 348 -36.90 32.73 1.25
N GLY A 349 -35.96 33.67 1.12
CA GLY A 349 -35.98 34.90 1.91
C GLY A 349 -34.62 35.50 2.26
N GLU A 350 -34.41 36.70 1.72
CA GLU A 350 -33.59 37.78 2.26
C GLU A 350 -32.08 37.86 1.90
N ASN A 351 -31.85 38.86 1.06
CA ASN A 351 -30.63 39.51 0.60
C ASN A 351 -29.40 39.58 1.53
N ASN A 352 -28.25 39.56 0.85
CA ASN A 352 -26.90 40.04 1.23
C ASN A 352 -25.91 39.06 1.89
N SER A 353 -25.37 38.14 1.07
CA SER A 353 -23.95 38.20 0.67
C SER A 353 -23.69 37.23 -0.50
N LYS A 354 -23.70 37.73 -1.74
CA LYS A 354 -23.23 36.98 -2.93
C LYS A 354 -21.71 36.79 -2.86
N VAL A 355 -21.20 35.74 -2.22
CA VAL A 355 -19.78 35.32 -2.38
C VAL A 355 -19.56 33.79 -2.43
N SER A 356 -20.51 32.92 -2.09
CA SER A 356 -20.21 31.47 -1.97
C SER A 356 -20.67 30.58 -3.14
N GLY A 357 -20.58 31.06 -4.39
CA GLY A 357 -21.11 30.35 -5.58
C GLY A 357 -20.08 29.80 -6.58
N ASP A 358 -18.78 30.06 -6.39
CA ASP A 358 -17.75 29.80 -7.41
C ASP A 358 -16.81 28.63 -7.07
N ASN A 359 -17.06 27.95 -5.95
CA ASN A 359 -16.26 26.80 -5.54
C ASN A 359 -16.90 25.49 -6.02
N VAL A 360 -16.07 24.61 -6.55
CA VAL A 360 -16.42 23.26 -6.98
C VAL A 360 -15.65 22.21 -6.18
N HIS A 361 -16.07 20.96 -6.32
CA HIS A 361 -15.33 19.79 -5.89
C HIS A 361 -14.53 19.28 -7.07
N PHE A 362 -13.22 19.18 -6.88
CA PHE A 362 -12.35 18.46 -7.79
C PHE A 362 -12.42 16.98 -7.42
N ALA A 363 -12.75 16.12 -8.38
CA ALA A 363 -12.81 14.69 -8.13
C ALA A 363 -12.18 13.90 -9.27
N TYR A 364 -11.70 12.72 -8.91
CA TYR A 364 -11.40 11.69 -9.87
C TYR A 364 -11.74 10.31 -9.30
N SER A 365 -12.09 9.38 -10.19
CA SER A 365 -12.31 7.99 -9.86
C SER A 365 -11.38 7.10 -10.66
N VAL A 366 -10.82 6.07 -10.03
CA VAL A 366 -10.01 5.03 -10.67
C VAL A 366 -10.69 3.68 -10.46
N THR A 367 -11.30 3.17 -11.52
CA THR A 367 -11.89 1.82 -11.54
C THR A 367 -10.80 0.79 -11.82
N LEU A 368 -10.48 -0.03 -10.82
CA LEU A 368 -9.51 -1.12 -10.89
C LEU A 368 -10.23 -2.39 -11.33
N LEU A 369 -10.28 -2.65 -12.64
CA LEU A 369 -11.02 -3.80 -13.16
C LEU A 369 -10.46 -5.12 -12.64
N HIS A 370 -9.14 -5.26 -12.56
CA HIS A 370 -8.49 -6.49 -12.07
C HIS A 370 -8.77 -6.82 -10.61
N HIS A 371 -9.15 -5.81 -9.81
CA HIS A 371 -9.59 -5.99 -8.42
C HIS A 371 -11.11 -5.98 -8.24
N GLY A 372 -11.85 -5.52 -9.25
CA GLY A 372 -13.30 -5.34 -9.16
C GLY A 372 -13.68 -4.29 -8.11
N CYS A 373 -13.01 -3.13 -8.10
CA CYS A 373 -13.35 -2.03 -7.21
C CYS A 373 -13.10 -0.66 -7.88
N VAL A 374 -13.68 0.39 -7.30
CA VAL A 374 -13.49 1.78 -7.72
C VAL A 374 -12.94 2.58 -6.54
N LEU A 375 -11.90 3.36 -6.78
CA LEU A 375 -11.37 4.35 -5.85
C LEU A 375 -11.93 5.72 -6.21
N HIS A 376 -12.60 6.40 -5.29
CA HIS A 376 -13.09 7.76 -5.47
C HIS A 376 -12.29 8.73 -4.61
N CYS A 377 -11.73 9.75 -5.24
CA CYS A 377 -10.98 10.80 -4.58
C CYS A 377 -11.70 12.14 -4.77
N VAL A 378 -11.96 12.86 -3.68
CA VAL A 378 -12.64 14.16 -3.71
C VAL A 378 -11.85 15.20 -2.92
N VAL A 379 -11.72 16.37 -3.53
CA VAL A 379 -11.07 17.55 -2.97
C VAL A 379 -12.08 18.70 -3.00
N PRO A 380 -12.68 19.06 -1.85
CA PRO A 380 -13.71 20.07 -1.82
C PRO A 380 -13.15 21.50 -1.81
N GLY A 381 -13.94 22.46 -2.33
CA GLY A 381 -13.72 23.88 -2.10
C GLY A 381 -12.69 24.54 -3.02
N ILE A 382 -12.47 24.02 -4.23
CA ILE A 382 -11.56 24.63 -5.21
C ILE A 382 -12.32 25.66 -6.04
N SER A 383 -11.78 26.86 -6.21
CA SER A 383 -12.36 27.87 -7.10
C SER A 383 -12.44 27.35 -8.54
N TRP A 384 -13.56 27.63 -9.22
CA TRP A 384 -13.83 27.23 -10.60
C TRP A 384 -12.70 27.66 -11.56
N ASP A 385 -12.17 28.86 -11.38
CA ASP A 385 -11.09 29.38 -12.22
C ASP A 385 -9.85 28.50 -12.19
N VAL A 386 -9.48 27.99 -11.01
CA VAL A 386 -8.34 27.09 -10.87
C VAL A 386 -8.72 25.68 -11.32
N ALA A 387 -9.87 25.19 -10.87
CA ALA A 387 -10.33 23.82 -11.13
C ALA A 387 -10.47 23.52 -12.64
N ARG A 388 -10.99 24.46 -13.44
CA ARG A 388 -11.17 24.25 -14.89
C ARG A 388 -9.86 24.04 -15.67
N ARG A 389 -8.73 24.53 -15.13
CA ARG A 389 -7.39 24.40 -15.72
C ARG A 389 -6.62 23.19 -15.20
N MET A 390 -7.07 22.56 -14.11
CA MET A 390 -6.43 21.36 -13.59
C MET A 390 -6.68 20.19 -14.53
N ARG A 391 -5.62 19.48 -14.89
CA ARG A 391 -5.67 18.26 -15.68
C ARG A 391 -4.88 17.16 -14.96
N PRO A 392 -5.54 16.21 -14.29
CA PRO A 392 -4.84 15.13 -13.61
C PRO A 392 -4.23 14.16 -14.63
N SER A 393 -2.97 13.79 -14.44
CA SER A 393 -2.32 12.77 -15.25
C SER A 393 -2.32 11.42 -14.54
N PHE A 394 -2.61 10.33 -15.25
CA PHE A 394 -2.64 8.97 -14.73
C PHE A 394 -1.57 8.11 -15.40
N SER A 395 -0.73 7.44 -14.61
CA SER A 395 0.34 6.60 -15.15
C SER A 395 0.74 5.47 -14.19
N TYR A 396 1.27 4.37 -14.71
CA TYR A 396 1.88 3.34 -13.86
C TYR A 396 3.19 3.85 -13.23
N TYR A 397 3.42 3.47 -11.98
CA TYR A 397 4.65 3.75 -11.25
C TYR A 397 5.18 2.46 -10.61
N GLY A 398 6.23 1.90 -11.24
CA GLY A 398 6.71 0.57 -10.89
C GLY A 398 5.66 -0.50 -11.18
N ASP A 399 5.70 -1.61 -10.44
CA ASP A 399 4.87 -2.78 -10.71
C ASP A 399 3.53 -2.81 -9.95
N HIS A 400 3.37 -1.97 -8.92
CA HIS A 400 2.26 -2.07 -7.97
C HIS A 400 1.46 -0.78 -7.78
N HIS A 401 1.90 0.35 -8.35
CA HIS A 401 1.27 1.64 -8.07
C HIS A 401 0.90 2.39 -9.34
N MET A 402 -0.12 3.24 -9.21
CA MET A 402 -0.47 4.29 -10.17
C MET A 402 -0.10 5.64 -9.57
N LEU A 403 0.59 6.45 -10.35
CA LEU A 403 0.86 7.84 -10.05
C LEU A 403 -0.24 8.69 -10.66
N VAL A 404 -0.99 9.37 -9.80
CA VAL A 404 -1.95 10.42 -10.15
C VAL A 404 -1.33 11.75 -9.76
N HIS A 405 -0.90 12.52 -10.76
CA HIS A 405 -0.37 13.85 -10.53
C HIS A 405 -1.44 14.89 -10.82
N VAL A 406 -1.74 15.73 -9.84
CA VAL A 406 -2.69 16.84 -9.98
C VAL A 406 -1.89 18.14 -9.89
N PRO A 407 -1.70 18.87 -11.01
CA PRO A 407 -0.93 20.11 -11.03
C PRO A 407 -1.39 21.10 -9.97
N GLY A 408 -0.43 21.73 -9.27
CA GLY A 408 -0.70 22.72 -8.22
C GLY A 408 -1.33 22.19 -6.92
N LEU A 409 -1.62 20.87 -6.80
CA LEU A 409 -2.23 20.29 -5.60
C LEU A 409 -1.38 19.21 -4.93
N PHE A 410 -1.27 18.03 -5.54
CA PHE A 410 -0.59 16.88 -4.95
C PHE A 410 -0.25 15.81 -5.98
N THR A 411 0.58 14.87 -5.55
CA THR A 411 0.82 13.61 -6.25
C THR A 411 0.35 12.46 -5.38
N HIS A 412 -0.58 11.66 -5.89
CA HIS A 412 -1.17 10.52 -5.20
C HIS A 412 -0.65 9.22 -5.81
N LEU A 413 0.00 8.41 -4.99
CA LEU A 413 0.47 7.08 -5.36
C LEU A 413 -0.59 6.05 -4.89
N LEU A 414 -1.39 5.56 -5.82
CA LEU A 414 -2.43 4.59 -5.55
C LEU A 414 -1.86 3.17 -5.65
N ASP A 415 -1.98 2.38 -4.59
CA ASP A 415 -1.74 0.94 -4.63
C ASP A 415 -2.79 0.25 -5.53
N ILE A 416 -2.32 -0.37 -6.62
CA ILE A 416 -3.14 -1.02 -7.64
C ILE A 416 -2.57 -2.39 -8.06
N GLY A 417 -1.58 -2.92 -7.35
CA GLY A 417 -0.82 -4.11 -7.78
C GLY A 417 -1.64 -5.39 -7.83
N LEU A 418 -1.21 -6.39 -8.61
CA LEU A 418 -1.92 -7.68 -8.73
C LEU A 418 -1.68 -8.64 -7.54
N GLU A 419 -0.64 -8.41 -6.74
CA GLU A 419 -0.20 -9.34 -5.69
C GLU A 419 -1.09 -9.33 -4.43
N HIS A 420 -1.79 -8.23 -4.19
CA HIS A 420 -2.66 -8.06 -3.03
C HIS A 420 -3.78 -7.06 -3.31
N GLU A 421 -4.74 -6.98 -2.39
CA GLU A 421 -5.82 -6.01 -2.44
C GLU A 421 -5.28 -4.57 -2.32
N PRO A 422 -5.91 -3.60 -3.01
CA PRO A 422 -5.52 -2.20 -2.95
C PRO A 422 -5.91 -1.64 -1.57
N CYS A 423 -4.93 -1.15 -0.80
CA CYS A 423 -5.19 -0.70 0.58
C CYS A 423 -4.32 0.47 1.06
N CYS A 424 -3.08 0.59 0.57
CA CYS A 424 -2.08 1.53 1.11
C CYS A 424 -1.74 2.64 0.11
N HIS A 425 -2.64 3.61 -0.05
CA HIS A 425 -2.44 4.76 -0.93
C HIS A 425 -1.62 5.86 -0.22
N ILE A 426 -0.69 6.50 -0.95
CA ILE A 426 0.22 7.50 -0.40
C ILE A 426 -0.01 8.85 -1.06
N LEU A 427 -0.24 9.87 -0.24
CA LEU A 427 -0.32 11.26 -0.68
C LEU A 427 1.01 11.99 -0.47
N LEU A 428 1.50 12.62 -1.52
CA LEU A 428 2.74 13.40 -1.55
C LEU A 428 2.42 14.85 -1.95
N ASP A 429 3.10 15.79 -1.31
CA ASP A 429 3.05 17.20 -1.69
C ASP A 429 3.83 17.44 -2.99
N ASN A 430 3.26 18.19 -3.93
CA ASN A 430 3.95 18.54 -5.18
C ASN A 430 5.18 19.41 -4.93
N ASP A 431 5.10 20.32 -3.96
CA ASP A 431 6.23 21.19 -3.58
C ASP A 431 7.44 20.36 -3.14
N ALA A 432 7.18 19.21 -2.49
CA ALA A 432 8.22 18.31 -2.04
C ALA A 432 8.89 17.53 -3.18
N LEU A 433 8.23 17.38 -4.34
CA LEU A 433 8.76 16.67 -5.50
C LEU A 433 9.60 17.55 -6.43
N THR A 434 9.64 18.88 -6.19
CA THR A 434 10.36 19.86 -7.02
C THR A 434 10.07 19.72 -8.51
N ILE A 435 8.84 19.31 -8.86
CA ILE A 435 8.38 19.15 -10.23
C ILE A 435 8.24 20.58 -10.80
N PRO A 436 9.11 21.01 -11.73
CA PRO A 436 9.18 22.40 -12.19
C PRO A 436 8.09 22.65 -13.24
N VAL A 437 6.85 22.64 -12.79
CA VAL A 437 5.69 22.57 -13.68
C VAL A 437 4.73 23.68 -13.29
N SER A 438 4.30 24.46 -14.29
CA SER A 438 3.31 25.51 -14.14
C SER A 438 1.98 24.95 -13.59
N ASP A 439 1.21 25.77 -12.88
CA ASP A 439 -0.16 25.45 -12.46
C ASP A 439 -1.10 25.13 -13.65
N THR A 440 -0.65 25.40 -14.87
CA THR A 440 -1.37 25.17 -16.14
C THR A 440 -0.83 24.02 -16.98
N ALA A 441 0.10 23.22 -16.47
CA ALA A 441 0.72 22.18 -17.29
C ALA A 441 -0.24 21.04 -17.60
N CYS A 442 -0.17 20.56 -18.84
CA CYS A 442 -0.90 19.39 -19.30
C CYS A 442 0.11 18.24 -19.47
N LEU A 443 0.33 17.50 -18.39
CA LEU A 443 1.27 16.39 -18.37
C LEU A 443 0.61 15.12 -18.91
N VAL A 444 1.23 14.51 -19.92
CA VAL A 444 0.76 13.25 -20.51
C VAL A 444 1.86 12.19 -20.47
N PRO A 445 1.53 10.93 -20.12
CA PRO A 445 2.51 9.86 -20.06
C PRO A 445 2.97 9.45 -21.45
N LEU A 446 4.28 9.37 -21.65
CA LEU A 446 4.85 8.86 -22.90
C LEU A 446 5.00 7.34 -22.82
N LEU A 447 4.73 6.65 -23.93
CA LEU A 447 5.05 5.22 -24.06
C LEU A 447 6.55 4.96 -23.82
N PRO A 448 6.94 3.83 -23.22
CA PRO A 448 8.35 3.47 -23.06
C PRO A 448 9.04 3.27 -24.42
N THR A 449 10.33 3.62 -24.52
CA THR A 449 11.05 3.61 -25.81
C THR A 449 11.53 2.22 -26.25
N VAL A 450 11.51 1.23 -25.35
CA VAL A 450 11.82 -0.16 -25.66
C VAL A 450 10.85 -1.11 -24.94
N PRO A 451 9.97 -1.84 -25.65
CA PRO A 451 8.93 -2.67 -25.03
C PRO A 451 9.44 -3.88 -24.24
N ASN A 452 10.74 -4.22 -24.32
CA ASN A 452 11.31 -5.44 -23.72
C ASN A 452 12.56 -5.23 -22.83
N LYS A 453 13.01 -4.00 -22.57
CA LYS A 453 14.23 -3.76 -21.77
C LYS A 453 14.12 -2.73 -20.65
N GLU A 454 12.97 -2.11 -20.40
CA GLU A 454 12.83 -1.11 -19.32
C GLU A 454 12.09 -1.62 -18.08
N SER A 455 12.29 -2.89 -17.73
CA SER A 455 12.59 -3.21 -16.33
C SER A 455 14.07 -2.95 -16.00
N SER A 456 14.87 -2.43 -16.94
CA SER A 456 16.16 -1.80 -16.61
C SER A 456 15.91 -0.47 -15.90
N THR A 457 15.67 -0.64 -14.61
CA THR A 457 15.93 0.36 -13.61
C THR A 457 17.30 1.01 -13.86
N ASN A 458 17.34 2.27 -14.27
CA ASN A 458 18.55 3.05 -14.06
C ASN A 458 18.71 3.16 -12.54
N ASN A 459 19.62 2.37 -11.96
CA ASN A 459 19.89 2.28 -10.52
C ASN A 459 18.76 1.75 -9.62
N GLY A 460 17.91 0.81 -10.08
CA GLY A 460 16.90 0.18 -9.21
C GLY A 460 15.62 1.01 -8.94
N LYS A 461 15.44 2.20 -9.53
CA LYS A 461 14.32 3.11 -9.19
C LYS A 461 13.28 3.25 -10.32
N PRO A 462 11.97 3.19 -10.01
CA PRO A 462 10.93 3.50 -10.97
C PRO A 462 10.94 4.99 -11.34
N THR A 463 10.79 5.29 -12.63
CA THR A 463 10.72 6.63 -13.20
C THR A 463 9.67 6.68 -14.29
N VAL A 464 8.84 7.72 -14.31
CA VAL A 464 7.83 7.93 -15.36
C VAL A 464 8.22 9.17 -16.16
N SER A 465 8.27 9.03 -17.48
CA SER A 465 8.53 10.16 -18.38
C SER A 465 7.20 10.77 -18.82
N MET A 466 6.94 11.99 -18.38
CA MET A 466 5.78 12.78 -18.80
C MET A 466 6.21 13.84 -19.82
N LEU A 467 5.32 14.20 -20.74
CA LEU A 467 5.48 15.34 -21.64
C LEU A 467 4.49 16.42 -21.20
N ASP A 468 4.98 17.64 -21.00
CA ASP A 468 4.10 18.80 -20.93
C ASP A 468 3.73 19.24 -22.35
N LEU A 469 2.45 19.07 -22.73
CA LEU A 469 1.97 19.42 -24.07
C LEU A 469 2.09 20.92 -24.38
N SER A 470 2.13 21.78 -23.35
CA SER A 470 2.18 23.24 -23.52
C SER A 470 3.59 23.76 -23.80
N THR A 471 4.61 23.17 -23.17
CA THR A 471 6.02 23.60 -23.25
C THR A 471 6.89 22.66 -24.10
N LEU A 472 6.41 21.44 -24.35
CA LEU A 472 7.16 20.32 -24.93
C LEU A 472 8.36 19.89 -24.07
N ASP A 473 8.30 20.14 -22.76
CA ASP A 473 9.28 19.66 -21.79
C ASP A 473 9.02 18.19 -21.42
N ILE A 474 10.08 17.37 -21.48
CA ILE A 474 10.05 16.03 -20.88
C ILE A 474 10.38 16.17 -19.40
N VAL A 475 9.40 15.81 -18.57
CA VAL A 475 9.47 15.83 -17.11
C VAL A 475 9.60 14.40 -16.59
N PRO A 476 10.81 13.95 -16.19
CA PRO A 476 10.98 12.67 -15.52
C PRO A 476 10.52 12.78 -14.06
N ILE A 477 9.45 12.05 -13.72
CA ILE A 477 8.93 11.97 -12.36
C ILE A 477 9.54 10.74 -11.66
N SER A 478 10.27 10.98 -10.57
CA SER A 478 10.80 9.95 -9.69
C SER A 478 10.63 10.36 -8.23
N ILE A 479 10.19 9.41 -7.40
CA ILE A 479 9.97 9.66 -5.98
C ILE A 479 11.19 9.15 -5.20
N ALA A 480 12.00 10.08 -4.68
CA ALA A 480 13.16 9.77 -3.87
C ALA A 480 12.78 9.42 -2.42
N PRO A 481 13.62 8.65 -1.68
CA PRO A 481 13.43 8.37 -0.26
C PRO A 481 13.15 9.60 0.62
N ALA A 482 13.77 10.74 0.28
CA ALA A 482 13.59 11.99 1.00
C ALA A 482 12.14 12.53 0.90
N HIS A 483 11.45 12.28 -0.22
CA HIS A 483 10.06 12.71 -0.40
C HIS A 483 9.11 11.95 0.53
N PHE A 484 9.32 10.64 0.70
CA PHE A 484 8.57 9.84 1.68
C PHE A 484 8.83 10.31 3.12
N LEU A 485 10.08 10.65 3.46
CA LEU A 485 10.41 11.18 4.78
C LEU A 485 9.73 12.55 5.03
N CYS A 486 9.71 13.42 4.03
CA CYS A 486 9.01 14.70 4.05
C CYS A 486 7.50 14.51 4.28
N ALA A 487 6.87 13.63 3.48
CA ALA A 487 5.46 13.28 3.60
C ALA A 487 5.12 12.59 4.92
N PHE A 488 6.05 11.82 5.50
CA PHE A 488 5.85 11.21 6.82
C PHE A 488 5.86 12.25 7.95
N ARG A 489 6.64 13.33 7.79
CA ARG A 489 6.85 14.37 8.82
C ARG A 489 5.83 15.51 8.79
N GLY A 490 5.19 15.80 7.65
CA GLY A 490 4.37 17.01 7.52
C GLY A 490 5.01 18.15 6.74
N GLY A 491 6.03 17.90 5.91
CA GLY A 491 6.68 18.92 5.08
C GLY A 491 8.22 18.95 5.17
N PRO A 492 8.89 19.76 4.32
CA PRO A 492 10.34 19.66 4.03
C PRO A 492 11.26 20.05 5.19
N HIS A 493 10.77 20.81 6.18
CA HIS A 493 11.60 21.26 7.28
C HIS A 493 11.20 20.77 8.67
N GLY A 494 9.96 20.33 8.92
CA GLY A 494 9.54 19.87 10.27
C GLY A 494 9.80 20.86 11.43
N THR A 495 10.35 22.04 11.15
CA THR A 495 10.66 23.10 12.10
C THR A 495 9.50 24.09 12.09
N PRO A 496 8.98 24.44 13.28
CA PRO A 496 7.93 25.43 13.39
C PRO A 496 8.46 26.79 12.93
N THR A 497 7.97 27.29 11.78
CA THR A 497 7.87 28.74 11.61
C THR A 497 6.81 29.20 12.61
N SER A 498 7.23 29.98 13.60
CA SER A 498 6.42 30.43 14.73
C SER A 498 5.05 30.94 14.27
N GLY A 499 3.97 30.24 14.66
CA GLY A 499 2.59 30.72 14.50
C GLY A 499 1.63 29.82 13.71
N GLN A 500 2.11 28.85 12.91
CA GLN A 500 1.19 27.94 12.19
C GLN A 500 0.94 26.63 12.96
N LYS A 501 -0.35 26.26 13.09
CA LYS A 501 -0.78 24.94 13.60
C LYS A 501 -0.09 23.86 12.75
N LYS A 502 0.65 22.97 13.44
CA LYS A 502 1.36 21.80 12.90
C LYS A 502 0.50 21.08 11.82
N ASN A 503 0.81 21.23 10.54
CA ASN A 503 0.22 20.41 9.47
C ASN A 503 0.81 19.00 9.56
N ARG A 504 0.28 18.19 10.49
CA ARG A 504 0.63 16.78 10.61
C ARG A 504 -0.16 15.99 9.58
N PHE A 505 0.52 15.21 8.74
CA PHE A 505 -0.17 14.20 7.94
C PHE A 505 -0.84 13.19 8.87
N LEU A 506 -2.01 12.71 8.43
CA LEU A 506 -2.85 11.80 9.19
C LEU A 506 -2.22 10.39 9.22
N LEU A 507 -2.48 9.68 10.31
CA LEU A 507 -2.02 8.30 10.55
C LEU A 507 -2.17 7.35 9.34
N PRO A 508 -3.24 7.40 8.53
CA PRO A 508 -3.37 6.55 7.35
C PRO A 508 -2.21 6.72 6.34
N ASN A 509 -1.79 7.96 6.05
CA ASN A 509 -0.70 8.20 5.10
C ASN A 509 0.64 7.68 5.66
N GLN A 510 0.87 7.83 6.97
CA GLN A 510 2.07 7.29 7.63
C GLN A 510 2.12 5.76 7.58
N LEU A 511 0.98 5.09 7.77
CA LEU A 511 0.87 3.64 7.64
C LEU A 511 1.15 3.20 6.19
N SER A 512 0.56 3.87 5.19
CA SER A 512 0.81 3.57 3.78
C SER A 512 2.28 3.75 3.38
N ILE A 513 2.95 4.79 3.90
CA ILE A 513 4.39 5.01 3.66
C ILE A 513 5.22 3.88 4.27
N LEU A 514 4.95 3.48 5.52
CA LEU A 514 5.65 2.36 6.16
C LEU A 514 5.43 1.06 5.37
N HIS A 515 4.18 0.80 4.99
CA HIS A 515 3.82 -0.35 4.16
C HIS A 515 4.64 -0.40 2.88
N TYR A 516 4.65 0.70 2.11
CA TYR A 516 5.41 0.81 0.87
C TYR A 516 6.90 0.58 1.07
N VAL A 517 7.50 1.16 2.12
CA VAL A 517 8.93 1.00 2.40
C VAL A 517 9.29 -0.45 2.75
N LEU A 518 8.45 -1.12 3.53
CA LEU A 518 8.66 -2.50 3.98
C LEU A 518 8.39 -3.52 2.88
N VAL A 519 7.25 -3.40 2.21
CA VAL A 519 6.69 -4.41 1.30
C VAL A 519 7.06 -4.15 -0.15
N HIS A 520 7.22 -2.91 -0.62
CA HIS A 520 7.49 -2.67 -2.04
C HIS A 520 8.91 -2.18 -2.33
N LEU A 521 9.41 -1.23 -1.53
CA LEU A 521 10.72 -0.63 -1.75
C LEU A 521 11.87 -1.47 -1.15
N GLY A 522 11.64 -2.10 0.01
CA GLY A 522 12.65 -2.89 0.71
C GLY A 522 13.87 -2.10 1.19
N ASN A 523 13.71 -0.81 1.49
CA ASN A 523 14.80 0.08 1.88
C ASN A 523 14.93 0.23 3.40
N ASN A 524 15.87 -0.51 3.99
CA ASN A 524 16.11 -0.51 5.42
C ASN A 524 16.62 0.83 5.95
N ASP A 525 17.44 1.56 5.18
CA ASP A 525 17.99 2.85 5.63
C ASP A 525 16.88 3.90 5.79
N LEU A 526 15.93 3.93 4.86
CA LEU A 526 14.74 4.79 4.97
C LEU A 526 13.86 4.35 6.14
N LEU A 527 13.66 3.05 6.34
CA LEU A 527 12.90 2.52 7.49
C LEU A 527 13.50 3.01 8.83
N LEU A 528 14.82 2.98 8.97
CA LEU A 528 15.49 3.48 10.18
C LEU A 528 15.28 4.99 10.40
N GLN A 529 15.28 5.78 9.32
CA GLN A 529 14.98 7.22 9.40
C GLN A 529 13.52 7.48 9.79
N LEU A 530 12.57 6.70 9.25
CA LEU A 530 11.16 6.78 9.63
C LEU A 530 10.97 6.36 11.10
N LEU A 531 11.62 5.28 11.54
CA LEU A 531 11.57 4.84 12.94
C LEU A 531 12.14 5.90 13.89
N SER A 532 13.21 6.59 13.52
CA SER A 532 13.72 7.72 14.30
C SER A 532 12.67 8.83 14.44
N CYS A 533 11.87 9.09 13.39
CA CYS A 533 10.76 10.04 13.48
C CYS A 533 9.67 9.56 14.44
N ILE A 534 9.31 8.28 14.38
CA ILE A 534 8.35 7.64 15.30
C ILE A 534 8.85 7.75 16.75
N ALA A 535 10.14 7.47 16.98
CA ALA A 535 10.72 7.51 18.32
C ALA A 535 10.70 8.92 18.93
N ASN A 536 10.98 9.94 18.11
CA ASN A 536 10.87 11.35 18.52
C ASN A 536 9.42 11.77 18.85
N GLN A 537 8.43 10.99 18.42
CA GLN A 537 6.99 11.25 18.61
C GLN A 537 6.30 10.13 19.41
N CYS A 538 7.05 9.35 20.20
CA CYS A 538 6.57 8.12 20.85
C CYS A 538 5.33 8.28 21.75
N MET A 539 5.06 9.49 22.23
CA MET A 539 3.88 9.78 23.06
C MET A 539 2.58 9.93 22.26
N GLU A 540 2.64 9.99 20.93
CA GLU A 540 1.44 10.08 20.08
C GLU A 540 0.61 8.78 20.14
N VAL A 541 -0.72 8.92 20.15
CA VAL A 541 -1.68 7.80 20.25
C VAL A 541 -1.56 6.83 19.09
N GLY A 542 -1.16 7.31 17.90
CA GLY A 542 -0.96 6.49 16.71
C GLY A 542 0.32 5.64 16.72
N THR A 543 1.27 5.90 17.63
CA THR A 543 2.58 5.23 17.66
C THR A 543 2.48 3.70 17.68
N PRO A 544 1.64 3.06 18.53
CA PRO A 544 1.52 1.61 18.51
C PRO A 544 1.06 1.07 17.15
N ARG A 545 0.16 1.76 16.44
CA ARG A 545 -0.30 1.35 15.10
C ARG A 545 0.83 1.40 14.07
N LEU A 546 1.69 2.41 14.14
CA LEU A 546 2.88 2.51 13.28
C LEU A 546 3.86 1.35 13.55
N LEU A 547 4.10 1.03 14.83
CA LEU A 547 4.93 -0.13 15.21
C LEU A 547 4.30 -1.46 14.76
N GLN A 548 2.98 -1.58 14.84
CA GLN A 548 2.26 -2.75 14.34
C GLN A 548 2.42 -2.94 12.83
N GLU A 549 2.41 -1.87 12.02
CA GLU A 549 2.68 -1.97 10.58
C GLU A 549 4.10 -2.47 10.31
N ILE A 550 5.10 -2.00 11.08
CA ILE A 550 6.48 -2.49 10.97
C ILE A 550 6.57 -3.99 11.26
N LEU A 551 5.86 -4.47 12.28
CA LEU A 551 5.81 -5.89 12.62
C LEU A 551 5.11 -6.73 11.55
N VAL A 552 3.90 -6.33 11.13
CA VAL A 552 3.08 -7.10 10.17
C VAL A 552 3.66 -7.05 8.76
N GLY A 553 3.91 -5.85 8.22
CA GLY A 553 4.47 -5.66 6.89
C GLY A 553 5.90 -6.20 6.78
N GLY A 554 6.70 -6.05 7.84
CA GLY A 554 8.04 -6.65 7.92
C GLY A 554 8.02 -8.17 7.90
N ALA A 555 7.13 -8.81 8.67
CA ALA A 555 7.01 -10.26 8.70
C ALA A 555 6.53 -10.81 7.35
N TYR A 556 5.56 -10.14 6.73
CA TYR A 556 5.09 -10.47 5.38
C TYR A 556 6.22 -10.37 4.35
N ALA A 557 6.95 -9.26 4.32
CA ALA A 557 8.05 -9.03 3.39
C ALA A 557 9.18 -10.05 3.58
N ALA A 558 9.49 -10.42 4.82
CA ALA A 558 10.49 -11.44 5.16
C ALA A 558 10.09 -12.84 4.64
N VAL A 559 8.81 -13.22 4.76
CA VAL A 559 8.32 -14.49 4.22
C VAL A 559 8.33 -14.46 2.70
N ARG A 560 7.81 -13.40 2.07
CA ARG A 560 7.74 -13.28 0.60
C ARG A 560 9.10 -13.45 -0.06
N LYS A 561 10.16 -12.85 0.51
CA LYS A 561 11.53 -12.95 -0.02
C LYS A 561 12.10 -14.37 0.00
N ASN A 562 11.66 -15.21 0.93
CA ASN A 562 12.27 -16.51 1.18
C ASN A 562 11.40 -17.69 0.73
N LEU A 563 10.18 -17.45 0.26
CA LEU A 563 9.20 -18.51 -0.01
C LEU A 563 9.49 -19.29 -1.31
N PRO A 564 9.36 -20.63 -1.32
CA PRO A 564 9.45 -21.39 -2.57
C PRO A 564 8.28 -21.06 -3.51
N PRO A 565 8.48 -21.16 -4.84
CA PRO A 565 7.48 -20.77 -5.85
C PRO A 565 6.14 -21.52 -5.66
N ASP A 566 6.20 -22.79 -5.29
CA ASP A 566 5.02 -23.66 -5.12
C ASP A 566 4.11 -23.25 -3.93
N ALA A 567 4.63 -22.43 -3.01
CA ALA A 567 3.90 -21.93 -1.84
C ALA A 567 3.42 -20.48 -2.00
N VAL A 568 3.75 -19.79 -3.11
CA VAL A 568 3.38 -18.38 -3.34
C VAL A 568 1.86 -18.17 -3.35
N SER A 569 1.09 -19.17 -3.75
CA SER A 569 -0.39 -19.08 -3.71
C SER A 569 -0.97 -18.95 -2.30
N LEU A 570 -0.19 -19.22 -1.24
CA LEU A 570 -0.60 -19.05 0.15
C LEU A 570 -0.30 -17.64 0.70
N LEU A 571 0.52 -16.86 -0.01
CA LEU A 571 0.91 -15.51 0.39
C LEU A 571 -0.30 -14.54 0.53
N PRO A 572 -1.35 -14.61 -0.32
CA PRO A 572 -2.54 -13.77 -0.16
C PRO A 572 -3.36 -14.06 1.11
N LEU A 573 -3.10 -15.17 1.80
CA LEU A 573 -3.77 -15.53 3.06
C LEU A 573 -3.03 -15.00 4.29
N LEU A 574 -1.79 -14.53 4.14
CA LEU A 574 -1.00 -13.99 5.24
C LEU A 574 -1.40 -12.54 5.56
N PRO A 575 -1.22 -12.11 6.83
CA PRO A 575 -1.40 -10.71 7.21
C PRO A 575 -0.39 -9.84 6.45
N LEU A 576 -0.90 -8.81 5.78
CA LEU A 576 -0.13 -7.92 4.89
C LEU A 576 0.15 -6.56 5.53
N THR A 577 -0.90 -5.93 6.07
CA THR A 577 -0.88 -4.59 6.66
C THR A 577 -1.89 -4.52 7.79
N VAL A 578 -1.71 -3.56 8.70
CA VAL A 578 -2.73 -3.20 9.71
C VAL A 578 -3.70 -2.12 9.23
N ALA A 579 -3.48 -1.56 8.04
CA ALA A 579 -4.40 -0.62 7.41
C ALA A 579 -5.74 -1.30 7.10
N THR A 580 -6.83 -0.60 7.43
CA THR A 580 -8.19 -1.06 7.18
C THR A 580 -8.54 -0.91 5.70
N HIS A 581 -8.85 -2.03 5.05
CA HIS A 581 -9.25 -2.08 3.65
C HIS A 581 -10.67 -1.52 3.48
N GLY A 582 -10.94 -0.81 2.39
CA GLY A 582 -12.27 -0.27 2.10
C GLY A 582 -12.77 0.83 3.04
N ALA A 583 -11.95 1.28 4.00
CA ALA A 583 -12.32 2.36 4.90
C ALA A 583 -12.23 3.72 4.18
N HIS A 584 -13.20 4.60 4.42
CA HIS A 584 -13.12 5.99 4.01
C HIS A 584 -11.92 6.65 4.69
N GLN A 585 -10.95 7.09 3.90
CA GLN A 585 -9.74 7.77 4.38
C GLN A 585 -9.88 9.26 4.13
N GLU A 586 -9.75 10.06 5.19
CA GLU A 586 -9.56 11.50 5.07
C GLU A 586 -8.06 11.79 5.23
N MET A 587 -7.50 12.54 4.29
CA MET A 587 -6.12 12.98 4.26
C MET A 587 -6.11 14.50 4.23
N LYS A 588 -5.32 15.14 5.09
CA LYS A 588 -5.14 16.60 5.07
C LYS A 588 -3.75 16.93 4.57
N LEU A 589 -3.69 17.72 3.51
CA LEU A 589 -2.46 18.25 2.93
C LEU A 589 -2.60 19.77 2.87
N ASN A 590 -1.70 20.48 3.56
CA ASN A 590 -1.74 21.94 3.62
C ASN A 590 -3.10 22.48 4.11
N ASN A 591 -3.75 23.33 3.33
CA ASN A 591 -5.10 23.84 3.61
C ASN A 591 -6.22 23.00 2.97
N THR A 592 -5.86 21.89 2.32
CA THR A 592 -6.77 21.09 1.51
C THR A 592 -7.04 19.76 2.21
N THR A 593 -8.31 19.35 2.24
CA THR A 593 -8.72 18.01 2.65
C THR A 593 -8.99 17.17 1.42
N LEU A 594 -8.55 15.92 1.46
CA LEU A 594 -8.76 14.92 0.42
C LEU A 594 -9.49 13.76 1.06
N THR A 595 -10.60 13.35 0.48
CA THR A 595 -11.30 12.13 0.89
C THR A 595 -11.11 11.05 -0.16
N LEU A 596 -10.78 9.85 0.30
CA LEU A 596 -10.62 8.65 -0.52
C LEU A 596 -11.60 7.60 -0.02
N SER A 597 -12.50 7.15 -0.89
CA SER A 597 -13.38 6.00 -0.63
C SER A 597 -13.12 4.89 -1.65
N GLN A 598 -13.46 3.66 -1.27
CA GLN A 598 -13.32 2.48 -2.11
C GLN A 598 -14.63 1.72 -2.14
N GLU A 599 -15.11 1.42 -3.34
CA GLU A 599 -16.37 0.71 -3.58
C GLU A 599 -16.14 -0.57 -4.37
N THR A 600 -16.80 -1.66 -4.00
CA THR A 600 -16.69 -2.94 -4.71
C THR A 600 -17.63 -2.99 -5.91
N LEU A 601 -17.11 -3.44 -7.06
CA LEU A 601 -17.89 -3.69 -8.26
C LEU A 601 -18.40 -5.13 -8.30
N TRP A 602 -19.68 -5.28 -8.59
CA TRP A 602 -20.35 -6.57 -8.66
C TRP A 602 -20.36 -7.11 -10.09
N ASN A 603 -20.21 -8.43 -10.26
CA ASN A 603 -20.33 -9.13 -11.54
C ASN A 603 -19.36 -8.68 -12.66
N THR A 604 -18.20 -8.16 -12.32
CA THR A 604 -17.18 -7.69 -13.28
C THR A 604 -16.69 -8.76 -14.27
N ALA A 605 -16.61 -10.04 -13.88
CA ALA A 605 -16.21 -11.11 -14.80
C ALA A 605 -17.23 -11.35 -15.93
N MET A 606 -18.52 -11.05 -15.73
CA MET A 606 -19.56 -11.17 -16.78
C MET A 606 -19.42 -10.08 -17.86
N MET A 607 -18.60 -9.08 -17.60
CA MET A 607 -18.33 -7.95 -18.50
C MET A 607 -17.21 -8.28 -19.50
N LEU A 608 -16.52 -9.41 -19.32
CA LEU A 608 -15.39 -9.86 -20.15
C LEU A 608 -15.73 -11.16 -20.86
N LEU A 609 -15.24 -11.31 -22.10
CA LEU A 609 -15.23 -12.62 -22.75
C LEU A 609 -14.32 -13.58 -22.01
N SER A 610 -14.84 -14.77 -21.71
CA SER A 610 -14.01 -15.84 -21.16
C SER A 610 -12.95 -16.29 -22.17
N PRO A 611 -11.79 -16.83 -21.73
CA PRO A 611 -10.73 -17.30 -22.64
C PRO A 611 -11.18 -18.34 -23.67
N ARG A 612 -12.31 -19.02 -23.45
CA ARG A 612 -12.93 -19.98 -24.37
C ARG A 612 -13.80 -19.34 -25.45
N GLN A 613 -14.39 -18.17 -25.17
CA GLN A 613 -15.27 -17.44 -26.08
C GLN A 613 -14.51 -16.54 -27.05
N ARG A 614 -13.20 -16.37 -26.85
CA ARG A 614 -12.36 -15.53 -27.69
C ARG A 614 -12.08 -16.16 -29.05
N LEU A 615 -11.88 -15.30 -30.06
CA LEU A 615 -11.49 -15.72 -31.41
C LEU A 615 -10.17 -16.50 -31.43
N VAL A 616 -9.23 -16.14 -30.55
CA VAL A 616 -8.00 -16.90 -30.29
C VAL A 616 -8.05 -17.43 -28.87
N PRO A 617 -8.57 -18.65 -28.65
CA PRO A 617 -8.74 -19.20 -27.32
C PRO A 617 -7.41 -19.31 -26.56
N TYR A 618 -7.44 -18.98 -25.27
CA TYR A 618 -6.31 -19.11 -24.34
C TYR A 618 -5.02 -18.36 -24.74
N ARG A 619 -5.12 -17.35 -25.62
CA ARG A 619 -4.00 -16.45 -25.90
C ARG A 619 -3.54 -15.77 -24.61
N SER A 620 -2.25 -15.84 -24.29
CA SER A 620 -1.70 -15.09 -23.15
C SER A 620 -1.56 -13.61 -23.53
N ASP A 621 -2.61 -12.83 -23.33
CA ASP A 621 -2.62 -11.37 -23.48
C ASP A 621 -3.24 -10.67 -22.26
N MET A 622 -3.37 -9.35 -22.32
CA MET A 622 -3.91 -8.55 -21.21
C MET A 622 -5.31 -9.00 -20.78
N TRP A 623 -6.15 -9.44 -21.73
CA TRP A 623 -7.55 -9.76 -21.48
C TRP A 623 -7.70 -11.09 -20.76
N THR A 624 -6.95 -12.10 -21.19
CA THR A 624 -6.95 -13.41 -20.53
C THR A 624 -6.39 -13.31 -19.12
N ARG A 625 -5.34 -12.51 -18.90
CA ARG A 625 -4.79 -12.24 -17.56
C ARG A 625 -5.75 -11.44 -16.66
N LEU A 626 -6.44 -10.45 -17.22
CA LEU A 626 -7.47 -9.68 -16.51
C LEU A 626 -8.62 -10.61 -16.07
N TYR A 627 -9.08 -11.50 -16.95
CA TYR A 627 -10.12 -12.49 -16.64
C TYR A 627 -9.69 -13.44 -15.51
N GLU A 628 -8.45 -13.91 -15.54
CA GLU A 628 -7.88 -14.76 -14.47
C GLU A 628 -7.85 -14.04 -13.11
N SER A 629 -7.38 -12.78 -13.08
CA SER A 629 -7.36 -11.96 -11.87
C SER A 629 -8.76 -11.74 -11.29
N LEU A 630 -9.73 -11.44 -12.16
CA LEU A 630 -11.12 -11.23 -11.78
C LEU A 630 -11.79 -12.51 -11.27
N SER A 631 -11.54 -13.63 -11.94
CA SER A 631 -12.04 -14.93 -11.50
C SER A 631 -11.50 -15.29 -10.11
N ALA A 632 -10.20 -15.04 -9.87
CA ALA A 632 -9.58 -15.24 -8.57
C ALA A 632 -10.12 -14.27 -7.49
N SER A 633 -10.43 -13.03 -7.85
CA SER A 633 -11.05 -12.05 -6.94
C SER A 633 -12.48 -12.44 -6.57
N GLN A 634 -13.30 -12.84 -7.54
CA GLN A 634 -14.68 -13.27 -7.29
C GLN A 634 -14.77 -14.53 -6.43
N GLN A 635 -13.87 -15.50 -6.64
CA GLN A 635 -13.80 -16.69 -5.78
C GLN A 635 -13.51 -16.31 -4.32
N ARG A 636 -12.60 -15.35 -4.08
CA ARG A 636 -12.33 -14.82 -2.73
C ARG A 636 -13.57 -14.13 -2.12
N ALA A 637 -14.38 -13.46 -2.93
CA ALA A 637 -15.59 -12.78 -2.47
C ALA A 637 -16.78 -13.73 -2.21
N SER A 638 -16.89 -14.86 -2.93
CA SER A 638 -17.98 -15.83 -2.73
C SER A 638 -17.79 -16.67 -1.47
N ASP A 639 -16.55 -17.05 -1.13
CA ASP A 639 -16.23 -17.80 0.10
C ASP A 639 -16.63 -17.05 1.38
N TYR A 640 -16.76 -15.72 1.26
CA TYR A 640 -17.19 -14.79 2.30
C TYR A 640 -18.65 -14.98 2.75
N ARG A 641 -19.54 -15.47 1.87
CA ARG A 641 -20.98 -15.64 2.17
C ARG A 641 -21.28 -16.90 3.01
N CYS A 642 -20.33 -17.80 3.15
CA CYS A 642 -20.47 -19.03 3.95
C CYS A 642 -19.86 -18.93 5.36
N SER A 643 -19.34 -17.76 5.76
CA SER A 643 -18.81 -17.50 7.10
C SER A 643 -19.59 -16.36 7.76
N SER A 644 -20.05 -16.58 9.00
CA SER A 644 -20.78 -15.58 9.80
C SER A 644 -19.97 -14.33 10.15
N ASP A 645 -18.65 -14.29 9.86
CA ASP A 645 -17.78 -13.13 10.05
C ASP A 645 -17.71 -12.29 8.76
N SER A 646 -18.76 -11.53 8.51
CA SER A 646 -18.95 -10.66 7.34
C SER A 646 -18.00 -9.45 7.25
N ARG A 647 -16.85 -9.45 7.96
CA ARG A 647 -15.91 -8.30 8.01
C ARG A 647 -14.42 -8.63 7.78
N ALA A 648 -14.03 -9.85 7.42
CA ALA A 648 -12.61 -10.21 7.21
C ALA A 648 -12.36 -10.79 5.82
N GLY A 649 -11.61 -10.06 4.96
CA GLY A 649 -11.04 -10.62 3.73
C GLY A 649 -10.26 -11.91 4.02
N ALA A 650 -9.94 -12.69 2.98
CA ALA A 650 -9.29 -14.01 3.06
C ALA A 650 -7.96 -14.08 3.88
N ARG A 651 -7.45 -12.94 4.36
CA ARG A 651 -6.24 -12.80 5.16
C ARG A 651 -6.45 -13.14 6.63
N PHE A 652 -5.48 -13.84 7.19
CA PHE A 652 -5.40 -14.09 8.62
C PHE A 652 -5.30 -12.78 9.42
N ARG A 653 -5.97 -12.73 10.58
CA ARG A 653 -5.92 -11.57 11.49
C ARG A 653 -5.22 -11.95 12.78
N PRO A 654 -4.05 -11.36 13.08
CA PRO A 654 -3.33 -11.63 14.33
C PRO A 654 -4.15 -11.33 15.60
N SER A 655 -5.08 -10.38 15.54
CA SER A 655 -5.95 -10.04 16.68
C SER A 655 -6.81 -11.23 17.16
N HIS A 656 -7.22 -12.14 16.27
CA HIS A 656 -7.95 -13.35 16.68
C HIS A 656 -7.11 -14.28 17.56
N VAL A 657 -5.78 -14.27 17.36
CA VAL A 657 -4.86 -15.01 18.22
C VAL A 657 -4.75 -14.34 19.58
N ALA A 658 -4.69 -13.01 19.62
CA ALA A 658 -4.66 -12.24 20.86
C ALA A 658 -5.91 -12.52 21.72
N ASP A 659 -7.10 -12.55 21.13
CA ASP A 659 -8.35 -12.86 21.84
C ASP A 659 -8.33 -14.27 22.46
N LYS A 660 -7.82 -15.26 21.71
CA LYS A 660 -7.67 -16.64 22.20
C LYS A 660 -6.62 -16.75 23.30
N LEU A 661 -5.50 -16.03 23.16
CA LEU A 661 -4.44 -16.00 24.16
C LEU A 661 -4.87 -15.29 25.44
N MET A 662 -5.73 -14.27 25.36
CA MET A 662 -6.29 -13.60 26.54
C MET A 662 -6.95 -14.60 27.49
N VAL A 663 -7.71 -15.56 26.96
CA VAL A 663 -8.34 -16.63 27.77
C VAL A 663 -7.32 -17.72 28.12
N SER A 664 -6.54 -18.18 27.13
CA SER A 664 -5.64 -19.32 27.33
C SER A 664 -4.50 -19.04 28.31
N LEU A 665 -3.95 -17.81 28.32
CA LEU A 665 -2.84 -17.43 29.19
C LEU A 665 -3.24 -17.32 30.66
N LEU A 666 -4.50 -16.95 30.96
CA LEU A 666 -5.02 -16.97 32.33
C LEU A 666 -5.03 -18.38 32.92
N CYS A 667 -5.31 -19.38 32.08
CA CYS A 667 -5.29 -20.79 32.47
C CYS A 667 -3.89 -21.42 32.36
N TYR A 668 -2.93 -20.74 31.73
CA TYR A 668 -1.59 -21.26 31.50
C TYR A 668 -0.73 -21.10 32.75
N GLN A 669 -0.44 -22.23 33.43
CA GLN A 669 0.41 -22.26 34.61
C GLN A 669 1.75 -22.93 34.29
N PRO A 670 2.76 -22.18 33.81
CA PRO A 670 4.06 -22.74 33.46
C PRO A 670 4.77 -23.37 34.67
N GLU A 671 4.53 -22.87 35.89
CA GLU A 671 5.09 -23.45 37.12
C GLU A 671 4.49 -24.81 37.49
N ALA A 672 3.27 -25.11 37.03
CA ALA A 672 2.66 -26.43 37.18
C ALA A 672 3.23 -27.40 36.13
N LEU A 673 3.43 -26.92 34.90
CA LEU A 673 3.97 -27.70 33.77
C LEU A 673 5.46 -28.03 33.94
N SER A 674 6.26 -27.13 34.51
CA SER A 674 7.69 -27.35 34.80
C SER A 674 7.94 -28.46 35.84
N ARG A 675 6.93 -28.84 36.64
CA ARG A 675 7.00 -29.94 37.61
C ARG A 675 6.57 -31.29 37.04
N CYS A 676 5.92 -31.29 35.89
CA CYS A 676 5.51 -32.50 35.19
C CYS A 676 6.63 -32.88 34.23
N THR A 677 7.35 -33.97 34.50
CA THR A 677 8.15 -34.63 33.47
C THR A 677 7.18 -35.04 32.36
N THR A 678 7.17 -34.32 31.24
CA THR A 678 6.54 -34.81 30.02
C THR A 678 7.16 -36.17 29.69
N PRO A 679 6.36 -37.22 29.44
CA PRO A 679 6.92 -38.52 29.08
C PRO A 679 7.73 -38.35 27.80
N LEU A 680 8.99 -38.77 27.85
CA LEU A 680 9.92 -38.79 26.73
C LEU A 680 9.31 -39.60 25.58
N SER A 681 8.97 -38.94 24.47
CA SER A 681 8.86 -39.63 23.19
C SER A 681 10.27 -40.10 22.75
N PRO A 682 10.43 -41.29 22.14
CA PRO A 682 11.76 -41.84 21.86
C PRO A 682 12.43 -41.11 20.68
N GLY A 683 13.61 -40.53 20.91
CA GLY A 683 14.48 -39.96 19.87
C GLY A 683 15.27 -38.75 20.39
N GLY A 684 16.53 -38.98 20.79
CA GLY A 684 17.33 -38.04 21.59
C GLY A 684 17.99 -36.86 20.87
N ASN A 685 18.44 -35.92 21.72
CA ASN A 685 19.44 -34.85 21.57
C ASN A 685 19.02 -33.45 21.07
N PHE A 686 18.22 -32.72 21.86
CA PHE A 686 18.62 -31.48 22.59
C PHE A 686 17.48 -31.10 23.56
N VAL A 687 17.83 -30.60 24.74
CA VAL A 687 16.97 -30.59 25.93
C VAL A 687 16.02 -29.39 25.96
N GLY A 688 14.70 -29.63 25.91
CA GLY A 688 13.72 -28.81 26.62
C GLY A 688 12.50 -28.30 25.84
N SER A 689 12.61 -28.07 24.53
CA SER A 689 11.56 -27.41 23.74
C SER A 689 10.82 -28.37 22.81
N GLY A 690 9.51 -28.20 22.62
CA GLY A 690 8.74 -28.97 21.63
C GLY A 690 9.31 -28.81 20.21
N PRO A 691 9.12 -29.82 19.31
CA PRO A 691 9.76 -29.85 17.98
C PRO A 691 9.47 -28.58 17.15
N ALA A 692 8.26 -28.04 17.23
CA ALA A 692 7.87 -26.82 16.53
C ALA A 692 8.61 -25.55 16.98
N PHE A 693 8.97 -25.42 18.27
CA PHE A 693 9.73 -24.26 18.75
C PHE A 693 11.20 -24.37 18.34
N SER A 694 11.77 -25.57 18.41
CA SER A 694 13.14 -25.83 17.93
C SER A 694 13.29 -25.45 16.45
N ASP A 695 12.30 -25.78 15.62
CA ASP A 695 12.31 -25.45 14.19
C ASP A 695 12.23 -23.93 13.95
N VAL A 696 11.37 -23.22 14.68
CA VAL A 696 11.29 -21.75 14.61
C VAL A 696 12.61 -21.10 15.00
N VAL A 697 13.21 -21.52 16.13
CA VAL A 697 14.50 -20.99 16.62
C VAL A 697 15.66 -21.33 15.67
N ALA A 698 15.61 -22.49 15.00
CA ALA A 698 16.59 -22.85 13.98
C ALA A 698 16.49 -21.97 12.74
N ILE A 699 15.26 -21.62 12.31
CA ILE A 699 14.99 -20.75 11.15
C ILE A 699 15.40 -19.31 11.43
N THR A 700 15.11 -18.78 12.63
CA THR A 700 15.49 -17.41 13.03
C THR A 700 17.00 -17.23 13.21
N GLY A 701 17.78 -18.31 13.15
CA GLY A 701 19.23 -18.24 13.27
C GLY A 701 19.72 -17.85 14.66
N ALA A 702 18.85 -17.87 15.68
CA ALA A 702 19.17 -17.44 17.06
C ALA A 702 20.36 -18.19 17.69
N ASN A 703 20.74 -19.36 17.15
CA ASN A 703 21.91 -20.14 17.58
C ASN A 703 23.17 -19.96 16.70
N ARG A 704 23.13 -19.21 15.58
CA ARG A 704 24.31 -18.97 14.75
C ARG A 704 25.00 -17.68 15.17
N LYS A 705 26.16 -17.82 15.82
CA LYS A 705 27.17 -16.75 15.98
C LYS A 705 27.71 -16.33 14.60
N ILE A 706 26.91 -15.63 13.80
CA ILE A 706 27.34 -15.01 12.55
C ILE A 706 27.54 -13.51 12.84
N GLY A 707 28.81 -13.12 12.97
CA GLY A 707 29.31 -11.77 12.73
C GLY A 707 28.54 -10.57 13.31
N GLY A 708 28.66 -10.34 14.62
CA GLY A 708 28.68 -8.99 15.21
C GLY A 708 27.47 -8.05 15.09
N LEU A 709 26.37 -8.45 14.43
CA LEU A 709 25.22 -7.57 14.19
C LEU A 709 24.02 -7.80 15.11
N ASP A 710 23.90 -8.89 15.85
CA ASP A 710 22.68 -9.26 16.60
C ASP A 710 22.82 -9.15 18.12
N PHE A 711 22.77 -7.92 18.63
CA PHE A 711 22.79 -7.70 20.08
C PHE A 711 21.55 -6.93 20.52
N LEU A 712 20.76 -7.54 21.40
CA LEU A 712 19.79 -6.87 22.25
C LEU A 712 20.51 -6.32 23.51
N PRO A 713 19.94 -5.31 24.20
CA PRO A 713 20.51 -4.75 25.42
C PRO A 713 20.49 -5.71 26.62
N PHE A 714 19.90 -6.89 26.48
CA PHE A 714 19.83 -7.95 27.48
C PHE A 714 20.25 -9.30 26.88
N HIS A 715 20.51 -10.26 27.76
CA HIS A 715 20.84 -11.62 27.37
C HIS A 715 19.58 -12.45 27.16
N GLU A 716 19.52 -13.14 26.03
CA GLU A 716 18.47 -14.10 25.74
C GLU A 716 18.86 -15.45 26.33
N THR A 717 18.57 -15.63 27.61
CA THR A 717 18.79 -16.88 28.33
C THR A 717 17.48 -17.40 28.89
N GLU A 718 17.13 -18.64 28.59
CA GLU A 718 16.03 -19.35 29.25
C GLU A 718 16.55 -20.22 30.40
N SER A 719 15.85 -20.18 31.54
CA SER A 719 16.07 -21.10 32.66
C SER A 719 14.91 -22.08 32.87
N CYS A 720 13.91 -22.11 31.98
CA CYS A 720 12.67 -22.89 32.14
C CYS A 720 12.31 -23.62 30.84
N THR A 721 11.84 -24.87 30.97
CA THR A 721 11.44 -25.75 29.86
C THR A 721 10.01 -25.52 29.33
N ALA A 722 9.31 -24.53 29.89
CA ALA A 722 7.96 -24.13 29.48
C ALA A 722 7.82 -22.62 29.70
N SER A 723 7.95 -21.83 28.64
CA SER A 723 7.87 -20.36 28.70
C SER A 723 6.55 -19.84 28.13
N LYS A 724 6.05 -18.72 28.67
CA LYS A 724 4.88 -18.00 28.13
C LYS A 724 5.03 -17.74 26.63
N GLN A 725 6.25 -17.44 26.18
CA GLN A 725 6.55 -17.14 24.79
C GLN A 725 6.47 -18.38 23.89
N GLU A 726 6.90 -19.55 24.35
CA GLU A 726 6.67 -20.82 23.63
C GLU A 726 5.17 -21.07 23.40
N HIS A 727 4.33 -20.78 24.39
CA HIS A 727 2.88 -20.92 24.25
C HIS A 727 2.33 -19.96 23.19
N VAL A 728 2.70 -18.68 23.23
CA VAL A 728 2.32 -17.67 22.22
C VAL A 728 2.70 -18.13 20.80
N ILE A 729 3.93 -18.63 20.62
CA ILE A 729 4.41 -19.16 19.33
C ILE A 729 3.58 -20.36 18.89
N SER A 730 3.30 -21.29 19.80
CA SER A 730 2.53 -22.51 19.48
C SER A 730 1.09 -22.20 19.06
N VAL A 731 0.43 -21.23 19.70
CA VAL A 731 -0.94 -20.83 19.37
C VAL A 731 -0.96 -20.09 18.02
N ASN A 732 -0.03 -19.15 17.78
CA ASN A 732 0.10 -18.49 16.47
C ASN A 732 0.29 -19.52 15.35
N LEU A 733 1.21 -20.48 15.53
CA LEU A 733 1.49 -21.52 14.55
C LEU A 733 0.26 -22.39 14.26
N ARG A 734 -0.45 -22.80 15.31
CA ARG A 734 -1.66 -23.61 15.19
C ARG A 734 -2.75 -22.86 14.44
N GLU A 735 -3.07 -21.65 14.88
CA GLU A 735 -4.16 -20.85 14.32
C GLU A 735 -3.91 -20.46 12.86
N LEU A 736 -2.67 -20.05 12.55
CA LEU A 736 -2.29 -19.77 11.17
C LEU A 736 -2.33 -21.03 10.30
N SER A 737 -1.82 -22.16 10.78
CA SER A 737 -1.87 -23.43 10.03
C SER A 737 -3.30 -23.86 9.73
N VAL A 738 -4.21 -23.74 10.70
CA VAL A 738 -5.63 -24.04 10.53
C VAL A 738 -6.28 -23.08 9.53
N HIS A 739 -5.98 -21.78 9.61
CA HIS A 739 -6.49 -20.78 8.66
C HIS A 739 -6.06 -21.09 7.24
N LEU A 740 -4.76 -21.38 7.05
CA LEU A 740 -4.20 -21.72 5.74
C LEU A 740 -4.78 -23.02 5.21
N LEU A 741 -4.92 -24.08 6.03
CA LEU A 741 -5.55 -25.34 5.60
C LEU A 741 -7.01 -25.15 5.17
N LYS A 742 -7.75 -24.24 5.84
CA LYS A 742 -9.16 -23.98 5.53
C LYS A 742 -9.34 -23.21 4.22
N HIS A 743 -8.43 -22.28 3.90
CA HIS A 743 -8.58 -21.35 2.76
C HIS A 743 -7.61 -21.62 1.60
N ALA A 744 -6.70 -22.58 1.72
CA ALA A 744 -5.85 -22.98 0.60
C ALA A 744 -6.69 -23.64 -0.51
N HIS A 745 -6.39 -23.32 -1.76
CA HIS A 745 -7.00 -23.99 -2.91
C HIS A 745 -6.78 -25.52 -2.85
N ARG A 746 -7.78 -26.28 -3.32
CA ARG A 746 -7.76 -27.76 -3.34
C ARG A 746 -6.49 -28.25 -4.06
N GLY A 747 -5.59 -28.91 -3.34
CA GLY A 747 -4.34 -29.48 -3.87
C GLY A 747 -3.06 -29.04 -3.15
N GLN A 748 -3.13 -28.06 -2.25
CA GLN A 748 -1.96 -27.67 -1.44
C GLN A 748 -1.60 -28.75 -0.40
N SER A 749 -0.32 -29.13 -0.36
CA SER A 749 0.18 -30.12 0.59
C SER A 749 0.15 -29.57 2.02
N PRO A 750 -0.32 -30.35 3.03
CA PRO A 750 -0.21 -29.96 4.44
C PRO A 750 1.22 -29.61 4.87
N LEU A 751 2.23 -30.20 4.23
CA LEU A 751 3.63 -29.87 4.48
C LEU A 751 3.99 -28.46 4.02
N HIS A 752 3.46 -28.00 2.87
CA HIS A 752 3.65 -26.63 2.40
C HIS A 752 2.96 -25.62 3.32
N VAL A 753 1.74 -25.94 3.78
CA VAL A 753 1.03 -25.10 4.74
C VAL A 753 1.82 -24.96 6.04
N HIS A 754 2.32 -26.06 6.58
CA HIS A 754 3.15 -26.04 7.78
C HIS A 754 4.45 -25.25 7.58
N ALA A 755 5.12 -25.40 6.42
CA ALA A 755 6.33 -24.67 6.10
C ALA A 755 6.08 -23.15 6.03
N VAL A 756 4.99 -22.71 5.38
CA VAL A 756 4.60 -21.29 5.31
C VAL A 756 4.28 -20.75 6.70
N ALA A 757 3.45 -21.47 7.47
CA ALA A 757 3.06 -21.04 8.81
C ALA A 757 4.28 -20.92 9.75
N THR A 758 5.17 -21.91 9.73
CA THR A 758 6.40 -21.92 10.56
C THR A 758 7.32 -20.75 10.19
N ARG A 759 7.49 -20.49 8.89
CA ARG A 759 8.29 -19.34 8.41
C ARG A 759 7.68 -18.00 8.79
N TYR A 760 6.35 -17.87 8.73
CA TYR A 760 5.69 -16.64 9.15
C TYR A 760 5.83 -16.41 10.66
N VAL A 761 5.62 -17.43 11.48
CA VAL A 761 5.79 -17.32 12.94
C VAL A 761 7.25 -17.04 13.33
N ALA A 762 8.22 -17.63 12.62
CA ALA A 762 9.63 -17.27 12.77
C ALA A 762 9.87 -15.80 12.41
N ALA A 763 9.32 -15.33 11.29
CA ALA A 763 9.40 -13.93 10.89
C ALA A 763 8.74 -12.98 11.92
N GLN A 764 7.66 -13.38 12.59
CA GLN A 764 7.07 -12.59 13.68
C GLN A 764 8.08 -12.36 14.81
N LEU A 765 8.78 -13.42 15.24
CA LEU A 765 9.80 -13.33 16.29
C LEU A 765 11.00 -12.48 15.85
N ASP A 766 11.48 -12.69 14.63
CA ASP A 766 12.59 -11.90 14.07
C ASP A 766 12.26 -10.42 13.98
N MET A 767 11.04 -10.08 13.57
CA MET A 767 10.59 -8.69 13.52
C MET A 767 10.44 -8.08 14.90
N SER A 768 9.93 -8.82 15.89
CA SER A 768 9.89 -8.36 17.29
C SER A 768 11.31 -8.06 17.83
N ARG A 769 12.28 -8.94 17.57
CA ARG A 769 13.69 -8.75 17.98
C ARG A 769 14.31 -7.55 17.28
N SER A 770 14.15 -7.47 15.96
CA SER A 770 14.67 -6.38 15.15
C SER A 770 14.08 -5.04 15.61
N LEU A 771 12.77 -4.93 15.73
CA LEU A 771 12.11 -3.69 16.16
C LEU A 771 12.52 -3.28 17.58
N CYS A 772 12.56 -4.22 18.53
CA CYS A 772 13.03 -3.94 19.89
C CYS A 772 14.45 -3.35 19.89
N ARG A 773 15.37 -3.95 19.14
CA ARG A 773 16.73 -3.44 18.97
C ARG A 773 16.74 -2.03 18.37
N GLN A 774 16.00 -1.82 17.28
CA GLN A 774 15.99 -0.51 16.61
C GLN A 774 15.41 0.60 17.50
N LEU A 775 14.42 0.28 18.34
CA LEU A 775 13.90 1.22 19.34
C LEU A 775 14.92 1.52 20.43
N CYS A 776 15.73 0.54 20.85
CA CYS A 776 16.85 0.79 21.78
C CYS A 776 17.89 1.73 21.16
N LEU A 777 18.22 1.52 19.88
CA LEU A 777 19.12 2.42 19.13
C LEU A 777 18.53 3.83 19.01
N ALA A 778 17.22 3.95 18.76
CA ALA A 778 16.53 5.24 18.73
C ALA A 778 16.53 5.95 20.09
N ALA A 779 16.54 5.18 21.19
CA ALA A 779 16.74 5.68 22.55
C ALA A 779 18.21 6.02 22.88
N LYS A 780 19.12 5.93 21.90
CA LYS A 780 20.57 6.08 22.05
C LYS A 780 21.20 5.06 23.01
N VAL A 781 20.65 3.84 23.02
CA VAL A 781 21.20 2.69 23.75
C VAL A 781 21.70 1.69 22.71
N ASP A 782 22.99 1.76 22.39
CA ASP A 782 23.64 0.87 21.41
C ASP A 782 24.45 -0.22 22.12
N PRO A 783 24.02 -1.49 22.07
CA PRO A 783 24.71 -2.62 22.71
C PRO A 783 26.17 -2.85 22.26
N ARG A 784 26.63 -2.18 21.20
CA ARG A 784 28.03 -2.21 20.75
C ARG A 784 28.92 -1.24 21.52
N HIS A 785 28.36 -0.13 21.97
CA HIS A 785 29.07 0.91 22.71
C HIS A 785 28.89 0.75 24.22
N GLU A 786 27.77 0.15 24.64
CA GLU A 786 27.50 -0.14 26.04
C GLU A 786 28.32 -1.34 26.53
N LYS A 787 29.00 -1.16 27.67
CA LYS A 787 29.86 -2.18 28.27
C LYS A 787 29.06 -3.25 29.02
N GLU A 788 27.94 -2.84 29.62
CA GLU A 788 27.07 -3.66 30.45
C GLU A 788 25.84 -4.13 29.68
N ARG A 789 25.17 -5.17 30.20
CA ARG A 789 23.90 -5.70 29.65
C ARG A 789 22.91 -6.03 30.75
N GLY A 790 21.64 -6.15 30.38
CA GLY A 790 20.55 -6.50 31.30
C GLY A 790 20.34 -5.41 32.35
N PHE A 791 20.19 -5.81 33.61
CA PHE A 791 19.90 -4.86 34.71
C PHE A 791 21.06 -3.88 34.97
N ALA A 792 22.31 -4.34 34.86
CA ALA A 792 23.49 -3.49 35.02
C ALA A 792 23.56 -2.37 33.97
N LEU A 793 23.11 -2.65 32.75
CA LEU A 793 22.98 -1.62 31.71
C LEU A 793 22.00 -0.54 32.14
N ILE A 794 20.80 -0.93 32.60
CA ILE A 794 19.76 0.02 33.04
C ILE A 794 20.33 0.95 34.11
N ASP A 795 21.01 0.40 35.12
CA ASP A 795 21.61 1.17 36.21
C ASP A 795 22.73 2.13 35.75
N SER A 796 23.37 1.84 34.61
CA SER A 796 24.40 2.70 34.02
C SER A 796 23.87 3.84 33.13
N LEU A 797 22.61 3.77 32.70
CA LEU A 797 21.98 4.79 31.86
C LEU A 797 21.58 6.01 32.70
N ASP A 798 21.69 7.21 32.12
CA ASP A 798 21.11 8.41 32.73
C ASP A 798 19.58 8.41 32.64
N ASP A 799 18.96 9.16 33.55
CA ASP A 799 17.51 9.25 33.68
C ASP A 799 16.76 9.61 32.38
N ALA A 800 17.36 10.45 31.52
CA ALA A 800 16.70 10.86 30.27
C ALA A 800 16.65 9.70 29.28
N ARG A 801 17.76 8.97 29.11
CA ARG A 801 17.79 7.74 28.30
C ARG A 801 16.90 6.64 28.88
N GLN A 802 16.90 6.44 30.20
CA GLN A 802 16.02 5.44 30.84
C GLN A 802 14.55 5.74 30.57
N ARG A 803 14.10 6.99 30.76
CA ARG A 803 12.71 7.39 30.50
C ARG A 803 12.32 7.23 29.04
N LEU A 804 13.16 7.69 28.11
CA LEU A 804 12.89 7.55 26.68
C LEU A 804 12.79 6.07 26.27
N LEU A 805 13.73 5.24 26.74
CA LEU A 805 13.72 3.80 26.50
C LEU A 805 12.44 3.16 27.06
N PHE A 806 12.03 3.53 28.28
CA PHE A 806 10.80 3.02 28.88
C PHE A 806 9.57 3.31 28.02
N TRP A 807 9.38 4.57 27.59
CA TRP A 807 8.23 4.94 26.76
C TRP A 807 8.23 4.22 25.41
N LEU A 808 9.38 4.09 24.75
CA LEU A 808 9.48 3.36 23.49
C LEU A 808 9.14 1.87 23.64
N LEU A 809 9.69 1.24 24.68
CA LEU A 809 9.43 -0.18 24.94
C LEU A 809 8.00 -0.45 25.42
N GLU A 810 7.37 0.51 26.11
CA GLU A 810 5.94 0.44 26.44
C GLU A 810 5.09 0.45 25.16
N ARG A 811 5.34 1.37 24.23
CA ARG A 811 4.60 1.42 22.95
C ARG A 811 4.82 0.17 22.11
N PHE A 812 6.02 -0.39 22.16
CA PHE A 812 6.33 -1.68 21.55
C PHE A 812 5.56 -2.83 22.19
N LEU A 813 5.51 -2.92 23.52
CA LEU A 813 4.74 -3.95 24.23
C LEU A 813 3.26 -3.89 23.86
N LEU A 814 2.66 -2.69 23.85
CA LEU A 814 1.28 -2.49 23.43
C LEU A 814 1.03 -2.95 21.98
N ALA A 815 1.98 -2.67 21.07
CA ALA A 815 1.89 -3.10 19.68
C ALA A 815 1.94 -4.64 19.56
N VAL A 816 2.87 -5.28 20.28
CA VAL A 816 3.08 -6.73 20.27
C VAL A 816 1.91 -7.49 20.88
N ASP A 817 1.42 -7.05 22.05
CA ASP A 817 0.31 -7.71 22.75
C ASP A 817 -0.98 -7.66 21.92
N THR A 818 -1.26 -6.54 21.25
CA THR A 818 -2.44 -6.39 20.37
C THR A 818 -2.40 -7.35 19.17
N LEU A 819 -1.20 -7.68 18.67
CA LEU A 819 -1.02 -8.59 17.54
C LEU A 819 -0.74 -10.03 17.96
N ALA A 820 -0.59 -10.32 19.26
CA ALA A 820 -0.07 -11.57 19.77
C ALA A 820 1.29 -11.98 19.17
N PHE A 821 2.15 -11.02 18.85
CA PHE A 821 3.51 -11.34 18.39
C PHE A 821 4.35 -11.88 19.57
N PRO A 822 5.29 -12.80 19.33
CA PRO A 822 6.19 -13.26 20.38
C PRO A 822 7.23 -12.17 20.71
N LEU A 823 7.53 -12.02 22.00
CA LEU A 823 8.56 -11.09 22.49
C LEU A 823 9.94 -11.76 22.50
N PRO A 824 11.04 -10.98 22.37
CA PRO A 824 12.39 -11.50 22.59
C PRO A 824 12.54 -12.10 24.00
N GLN A 825 13.32 -13.17 24.12
CA GLN A 825 13.52 -13.82 25.42
C GLN A 825 14.23 -12.86 26.39
N GLY A 826 13.74 -12.77 27.63
CA GLY A 826 14.26 -11.85 28.65
C GLY A 826 13.73 -10.41 28.56
N PHE A 827 12.97 -10.06 27.51
CA PHE A 827 12.37 -8.73 27.37
C PHE A 827 11.50 -8.34 28.57
N THR A 828 10.63 -9.25 29.04
CA THR A 828 9.67 -8.93 30.11
C THR A 828 10.38 -8.64 31.44
N SER A 829 11.47 -9.36 31.76
CA SER A 829 12.31 -9.08 32.93
C SER A 829 13.04 -7.74 32.80
N PHE A 830 13.65 -7.48 31.64
CA PHE A 830 14.35 -6.22 31.36
C PHE A 830 13.40 -5.02 31.45
N PHE A 831 12.22 -5.10 30.82
CA PHE A 831 11.23 -4.04 30.82
C PHE A 831 10.65 -3.79 32.22
N SER A 832 10.40 -4.85 33.00
CA SER A 832 9.93 -4.73 34.39
C SER A 832 10.96 -4.05 35.28
N PHE A 833 12.23 -4.40 35.17
CA PHE A 833 13.29 -3.72 35.94
C PHE A 833 13.51 -2.28 35.47
N LEU A 834 13.42 -2.00 34.17
CA LEU A 834 13.47 -0.64 33.63
C LEU A 834 12.32 0.21 34.19
N GLY A 835 11.10 -0.32 34.22
CA GLY A 835 9.94 0.33 34.83
C GLY A 835 10.13 0.63 36.32
N TYR A 836 10.79 -0.27 37.06
CA TYR A 836 11.12 -0.04 38.47
C TYR A 836 12.07 1.16 38.67
N ARG A 837 13.07 1.31 37.79
CA ARG A 837 14.01 2.45 37.84
C ARG A 837 13.39 3.76 37.35
N THR A 838 12.47 3.72 36.40
CA THR A 838 11.92 4.93 35.75
C THR A 838 10.65 5.47 36.39
N LEU A 839 9.81 4.62 36.98
CA LEU A 839 8.50 5.01 37.48
C LEU A 839 8.47 5.18 39.01
N PRO A 840 7.64 6.10 39.54
CA PRO A 840 7.31 6.12 40.95
C PRO A 840 6.70 4.78 41.41
N PHE A 841 6.95 4.38 42.65
CA PHE A 841 6.49 3.08 43.19
C PHE A 841 4.98 2.84 43.03
N CYS A 842 4.15 3.88 43.19
CA CYS A 842 2.70 3.76 42.98
C CYS A 842 2.33 3.44 41.53
N SER A 843 2.98 4.10 40.55
CA SER A 843 2.79 3.82 39.13
C SER A 843 3.33 2.45 38.77
N PHE A 844 4.51 2.08 39.27
CA PHE A 844 5.07 0.73 39.11
C PHE A 844 4.10 -0.36 39.60
N MET A 845 3.45 -0.12 40.75
CA MET A 845 2.45 -1.02 41.30
C MET A 845 1.22 -1.14 40.40
N GLN A 846 0.74 -0.03 39.82
CA GLN A 846 -0.40 -0.06 38.89
C GLN A 846 -0.09 -0.90 37.65
N TYR A 847 1.08 -0.72 37.04
CA TYR A 847 1.53 -1.54 35.90
C TYR A 847 1.70 -3.02 36.27
N SER A 848 2.17 -3.30 37.49
CA SER A 848 2.27 -4.68 37.99
C SER A 848 0.89 -5.32 38.19
N GLN A 849 -0.09 -4.54 38.67
CA GLN A 849 -1.47 -4.98 38.87
C GLN A 849 -2.24 -5.17 37.57
N SER A 850 -1.91 -4.38 36.53
CA SER A 850 -2.46 -4.55 35.18
C SER A 850 -1.75 -5.65 34.37
N PHE A 851 -0.83 -6.40 34.99
CA PHE A 851 -0.01 -7.45 34.36
C PHE A 851 0.91 -6.96 33.22
N ALA A 852 1.16 -5.65 33.12
CA ALA A 852 2.14 -5.10 32.18
C ALA A 852 3.58 -5.42 32.60
N PHE A 853 3.84 -5.56 33.91
CA PHE A 853 5.12 -6.05 34.44
C PHE A 853 5.03 -7.50 34.92
N GLU A 854 5.94 -8.32 34.40
CA GLU A 854 6.11 -9.70 34.84
C GLU A 854 7.22 -9.77 35.90
N LEU A 855 6.80 -9.84 37.17
CA LEU A 855 7.70 -9.90 38.32
C LEU A 855 8.32 -11.30 38.47
N GLN A 856 9.27 -11.62 37.59
CA GLN A 856 10.07 -12.85 37.64
C GLN A 856 10.99 -12.87 38.88
N VAL A 857 11.50 -14.05 39.24
CA VAL A 857 12.27 -14.24 40.49
C VAL A 857 13.57 -13.43 40.52
N ASP A 858 14.26 -13.36 39.39
CA ASP A 858 15.48 -12.59 39.16
C ASP A 858 15.24 -11.07 39.27
N VAL A 859 14.19 -10.57 38.63
CA VAL A 859 13.74 -9.16 38.75
C VAL A 859 13.44 -8.84 40.21
N MET A 860 12.63 -9.69 40.86
CA MET A 860 12.21 -9.50 42.25
C MET A 860 13.38 -9.55 43.23
N LYS A 861 14.36 -10.43 43.03
CA LYS A 861 15.58 -10.45 43.84
C LYS A 861 16.34 -9.14 43.72
N SER A 862 16.47 -8.61 42.50
CA SER A 862 17.17 -7.35 42.25
C SER A 862 16.44 -6.18 42.91
N ILE A 863 15.12 -6.06 42.73
CA ILE A 863 14.28 -5.02 43.35
C ILE A 863 14.30 -5.13 44.89
N MET A 864 14.12 -6.34 45.44
CA MET A 864 14.12 -6.53 46.89
C MET A 864 15.48 -6.28 47.54
N SER A 865 16.57 -6.47 46.80
CA SER A 865 17.92 -6.14 47.28
C SER A 865 18.18 -4.63 47.26
N ASP A 866 17.54 -3.89 46.35
CA ASP A 866 17.69 -2.44 46.21
C ASP A 866 16.85 -1.66 47.25
N ILE A 867 15.66 -2.18 47.60
CA ILE A 867 14.81 -1.56 48.63
C ILE A 867 15.44 -1.78 50.03
N PRO A 868 15.63 -0.74 50.85
CA PRO A 868 16.18 -0.88 52.21
C PRO A 868 15.19 -1.56 53.16
N ASP A 869 15.68 -2.28 54.17
CA ASP A 869 14.88 -2.95 55.22
C ASP A 869 14.38 -1.96 56.30
N THR A 870 13.85 -0.82 55.89
CA THR A 870 13.12 0.13 56.77
C THR A 870 11.65 -0.32 56.93
N PRO A 871 10.87 0.16 57.92
CA PRO A 871 9.46 -0.24 58.04
C PRO A 871 8.66 0.04 56.76
N GLU A 872 8.90 1.17 56.10
CA GLU A 872 8.29 1.50 54.81
C GLU A 872 8.80 0.59 53.68
N GLY A 873 10.11 0.33 53.62
CA GLY A 873 10.71 -0.56 52.63
C GLY A 873 10.22 -2.00 52.75
N SER A 874 10.13 -2.53 53.98
CA SER A 874 9.56 -3.83 54.29
C SER A 874 8.08 -3.91 53.89
N ALA A 875 7.29 -2.85 54.11
CA ALA A 875 5.92 -2.79 53.61
C ALA A 875 5.85 -2.82 52.08
N ARG A 876 6.76 -2.11 51.38
CA ARG A 876 6.85 -2.15 49.91
C ARG A 876 7.23 -3.54 49.38
N LYS A 877 8.22 -4.21 50.00
CA LYS A 877 8.63 -5.58 49.67
C LYS A 877 7.46 -6.57 49.84
N LEU A 878 6.75 -6.50 50.96
CA LEU A 878 5.58 -7.35 51.22
C LEU A 878 4.45 -7.09 50.21
N ARG A 879 4.19 -5.83 49.85
CA ARG A 879 3.19 -5.47 48.83
C ARG A 879 3.53 -6.05 47.45
N LEU A 880 4.80 -6.05 47.05
CA LEU A 880 5.23 -6.69 45.81
C LEU A 880 5.07 -8.21 45.86
N LEU A 881 5.42 -8.84 46.99
CA LEU A 881 5.25 -10.29 47.17
C LEU A 881 3.78 -10.73 47.10
N GLN A 882 2.83 -9.88 47.51
CA GLN A 882 1.40 -10.15 47.40
C GLN A 882 0.90 -10.27 45.95
N LEU A 883 1.60 -9.68 44.98
CA LEU A 883 1.24 -9.78 43.56
C LEU A 883 1.70 -11.09 42.91
N LEU A 884 2.55 -11.87 43.58
CA LEU A 884 3.17 -13.06 42.99
C LEU A 884 2.37 -14.33 43.28
N PRO A 885 2.44 -15.34 42.38
CA PRO A 885 1.98 -16.68 42.70
C PRO A 885 2.64 -17.20 43.99
N ARG A 886 1.88 -17.91 44.82
CA ARG A 886 2.34 -18.39 46.15
C ARG A 886 3.69 -19.10 46.11
N SER A 887 3.93 -19.93 45.10
CA SER A 887 5.19 -20.67 44.93
C SER A 887 6.40 -19.74 44.71
N ARG A 888 6.23 -18.66 43.95
CA ARG A 888 7.26 -17.65 43.66
C ARG A 888 7.50 -16.76 44.87
N ALA A 889 6.43 -16.29 45.52
CA ALA A 889 6.50 -15.52 46.76
C ALA A 889 7.26 -16.29 47.86
N LYS A 890 6.96 -17.58 48.05
CA LYS A 890 7.64 -18.43 49.04
C LYS A 890 9.14 -18.56 48.77
N ARG A 891 9.54 -18.74 47.51
CA ARG A 891 10.97 -18.80 47.13
C ARG A 891 11.70 -17.50 47.48
N LEU A 892 11.07 -16.36 47.28
CA LEU A 892 11.63 -15.04 47.59
C LEU A 892 11.65 -14.76 49.10
N LEU A 893 10.59 -15.12 49.83
CA LEU A 893 10.57 -15.07 51.30
C LEU A 893 11.70 -15.91 51.91
N ASN A 894 11.92 -17.13 51.41
CA ASN A 894 13.02 -17.98 51.87
C ASN A 894 14.41 -17.35 51.62
N ALA A 895 14.53 -16.46 50.63
CA ALA A 895 15.78 -15.78 50.27
C ALA A 895 15.95 -14.42 50.96
N TRP A 896 14.93 -13.90 51.64
CA TRP A 896 14.97 -12.62 52.35
C TRP A 896 15.15 -12.84 53.86
N PRO A 897 16.36 -12.61 54.41
CA PRO A 897 16.66 -12.81 55.82
C PRO A 897 16.16 -11.64 56.67
N HIS A 898 14.84 -11.53 56.84
CA HIS A 898 14.18 -10.47 57.62
C HIS A 898 13.17 -11.05 58.63
N PRO A 899 13.03 -10.48 59.85
CA PRO A 899 12.05 -10.91 60.86
C PRO A 899 10.65 -11.18 60.30
N SER A 900 10.09 -10.24 59.54
CA SER A 900 8.76 -10.39 58.93
C SER A 900 8.67 -11.59 57.97
N SER A 901 9.75 -11.90 57.24
CA SER A 901 9.79 -13.08 56.36
C SER A 901 9.77 -14.37 57.18
N LEU A 902 10.56 -14.45 58.25
CA LEU A 902 10.59 -15.58 59.17
C LEU A 902 9.20 -15.82 59.79
N MET A 903 8.54 -14.75 60.25
CA MET A 903 7.20 -14.81 60.81
C MET A 903 6.15 -15.33 59.81
N VAL A 904 6.18 -14.85 58.57
CA VAL A 904 5.24 -15.32 57.53
C VAL A 904 5.49 -16.79 57.20
N ARG A 905 6.76 -17.21 57.07
CA ARG A 905 7.14 -18.61 56.79
C ARG A 905 6.74 -19.56 57.94
N ALA A 906 6.94 -19.14 59.19
CA ALA A 906 6.54 -19.89 60.38
C ALA A 906 5.02 -20.07 60.45
N ARG A 907 4.25 -18.99 60.19
CA ARG A 907 2.78 -19.04 60.12
C ARG A 907 2.30 -19.98 59.01
N GLU A 908 2.91 -19.91 57.83
CA GLU A 908 2.57 -20.80 56.70
C GLU A 908 2.87 -22.27 57.04
N HIS A 909 4.04 -22.55 57.64
CA HIS A 909 4.43 -23.90 58.05
C HIS A 909 3.45 -24.47 59.08
N ALA A 910 3.12 -23.71 60.13
CA ALA A 910 2.14 -24.13 61.12
C ALA A 910 0.74 -24.34 60.50
N LEU A 911 0.31 -23.47 59.60
CA LEU A 911 -0.97 -23.63 58.90
C LEU A 911 -1.02 -24.90 58.05
N HIS A 912 0.06 -25.22 57.32
CA HIS A 912 0.13 -26.48 56.56
C HIS A 912 0.01 -27.71 57.47
N VAL A 913 0.74 -27.72 58.59
CA VAL A 913 0.67 -28.78 59.60
C VAL A 913 -0.76 -28.93 60.14
N LEU A 914 -1.39 -27.82 60.55
CA LEU A 914 -2.75 -27.85 61.11
C LEU A 914 -3.82 -28.27 60.08
N SER A 915 -3.60 -27.94 58.81
CA SER A 915 -4.50 -28.29 57.71
C SER A 915 -4.33 -29.71 57.17
N GLY A 916 -3.29 -30.45 57.60
CA GLY A 916 -3.03 -31.82 57.15
C GLY A 916 -2.57 -31.94 55.68
N VAL A 917 -2.14 -30.84 55.05
CA VAL A 917 -1.61 -30.85 53.69
C VAL A 917 -0.13 -31.25 53.75
N GLU A 918 0.19 -32.48 53.31
CA GLU A 918 1.57 -32.97 53.27
C GLU A 918 2.46 -32.01 52.45
N GLY A 919 3.38 -31.32 53.13
CA GLY A 919 4.34 -30.45 52.48
C GLY A 919 5.29 -31.26 51.60
N ALA A 920 5.25 -31.04 50.28
CA ALA A 920 6.27 -31.55 49.38
C ALA A 920 7.67 -31.12 49.88
N ARG A 921 8.44 -32.09 50.37
CA ARG A 921 9.79 -31.93 50.91
C ARG A 921 10.63 -30.97 50.04
N SER A 922 11.08 -29.86 50.62
CA SER A 922 12.19 -29.09 50.05
C SER A 922 13.46 -29.93 50.18
N ARG A 923 13.82 -30.68 49.13
CA ARG A 923 15.05 -31.49 49.06
C ARG A 923 16.36 -30.65 49.11
N ASN A 924 16.29 -29.32 49.17
CA ASN A 924 17.47 -28.45 49.09
C ASN A 924 18.14 -28.09 50.42
N THR A 925 17.69 -28.59 51.56
CA THR A 925 18.39 -28.35 52.85
C THR A 925 19.61 -29.27 53.06
N LYS A 926 19.93 -30.19 52.14
CA LYS A 926 21.15 -31.02 52.25
C LYS A 926 22.44 -30.37 51.73
N ALA A 927 22.38 -29.25 51.02
CA ALA A 927 23.57 -28.61 50.43
C ALA A 927 24.18 -27.46 51.28
N ARG A 928 23.64 -27.18 52.46
CA ARG A 928 24.19 -26.16 53.39
C ARG A 928 24.70 -26.76 54.72
N GLN A 929 24.99 -28.06 54.75
CA GLN A 929 25.74 -28.72 55.82
C GLN A 929 27.24 -28.82 55.48
N GLY A 930 27.84 -27.70 55.09
CA GLY A 930 29.29 -27.57 54.97
C GLY A 930 29.68 -26.21 55.53
N ASN A 931 30.26 -26.20 56.74
CA ASN A 931 30.75 -25.03 57.48
C ASN A 931 29.77 -24.26 58.38
N MET A 932 28.85 -24.94 59.08
CA MET A 932 28.51 -24.51 60.43
C MET A 932 29.13 -25.46 61.44
N LYS A 933 30.10 -24.94 62.20
CA LYS A 933 30.58 -25.58 63.44
C LYS A 933 29.35 -25.96 64.28
N PRO A 934 29.30 -27.14 64.91
CA PRO A 934 28.19 -27.51 65.76
C PRO A 934 28.10 -26.49 66.90
N TYR A 935 27.07 -25.65 66.88
CA TYR A 935 26.68 -24.84 68.04
C TYR A 935 26.04 -25.78 69.08
N GLN A 936 26.86 -26.66 69.65
CA GLN A 936 26.57 -27.40 70.89
C GLN A 936 26.46 -26.45 72.11
N GLY A 937 26.63 -25.14 71.91
CA GLY A 937 26.54 -24.12 72.96
C GLY A 937 25.14 -23.54 73.23
N LEU A 938 24.11 -23.85 72.44
CA LEU A 938 22.74 -23.36 72.67
C LEU A 938 21.75 -24.40 73.18
N ALA A 939 22.10 -25.69 73.20
CA ALA A 939 21.26 -26.71 73.83
C ALA A 939 21.21 -26.60 75.37
N ASN A 940 22.16 -25.87 75.99
CA ASN A 940 22.24 -25.66 77.44
C ASN A 940 21.81 -24.25 77.90
N ARG A 941 21.34 -23.38 77.00
CA ARG A 941 20.49 -22.25 77.39
C ARG A 941 19.07 -22.64 77.01
N GLY A 942 18.37 -23.19 78.01
CA GLY A 942 17.01 -23.69 77.86
C GLY A 942 16.06 -22.64 77.31
N LEU A 943 14.83 -23.12 77.14
CA LEU A 943 13.58 -22.46 76.71
C LEU A 943 13.20 -21.19 77.52
N THR A 944 14.15 -20.41 78.02
CA THR A 944 13.96 -19.30 78.95
C THR A 944 13.87 -17.94 78.28
N ALA A 945 13.59 -17.86 76.97
CA ALA A 945 13.36 -16.58 76.29
C ALA A 945 12.01 -15.93 76.66
N PHE A 946 11.12 -16.66 77.34
CA PHE A 946 9.85 -16.15 77.85
C PHE A 946 9.71 -16.47 79.34
N PRO A 947 9.78 -15.49 80.24
CA PRO A 947 9.51 -15.74 81.65
C PRO A 947 8.00 -15.87 81.85
N SER A 948 7.47 -17.09 81.78
CA SER A 948 6.19 -17.43 82.41
C SER A 948 6.49 -18.29 83.63
N GLN A 949 6.00 -17.88 84.80
CA GLN A 949 6.22 -18.59 86.08
C GLN A 949 5.51 -19.96 86.16
N ASP A 950 4.82 -20.39 85.10
CA ASP A 950 4.25 -21.73 84.97
C ASP A 950 4.74 -22.38 83.66
N ARG A 951 4.94 -23.71 83.70
CA ARG A 951 5.41 -24.59 82.59
C ARG A 951 4.43 -24.69 81.40
N LEU A 952 3.81 -23.60 81.01
CA LEU A 952 2.90 -23.49 79.86
C LEU A 952 3.14 -22.13 79.21
N SER A 953 4.30 -21.94 78.59
CA SER A 953 4.41 -20.80 77.68
C SER A 953 3.42 -21.04 76.53
N PRO A 954 2.68 -20.01 76.05
CA PRO A 954 1.78 -20.18 74.92
C PRO A 954 2.46 -20.79 73.69
N LEU A 955 3.78 -20.61 73.55
CA LEU A 955 4.60 -21.25 72.53
C LEU A 955 4.75 -22.76 72.79
N ASP A 956 5.07 -23.19 74.00
CA ASP A 956 5.21 -24.61 74.35
C ASP A 956 3.88 -25.35 74.13
N THR A 957 2.77 -24.78 74.61
CA THR A 957 1.42 -25.34 74.38
C THR A 957 1.09 -25.42 72.88
N PHE A 958 1.48 -24.41 72.09
CA PHE A 958 1.27 -24.42 70.64
C PHE A 958 2.12 -25.48 69.93
N LEU A 959 3.39 -25.64 70.32
CA LEU A 959 4.27 -26.67 69.79
C LEU A 959 3.78 -28.08 70.15
N ASP A 960 3.31 -28.28 71.38
CA ASP A 960 2.68 -29.53 71.82
C ASP A 960 1.44 -29.87 70.96
N LEU A 961 0.57 -28.88 70.71
CA LEU A 961 -0.59 -29.04 69.82
C LEU A 961 -0.21 -29.38 68.38
N LEU A 962 0.90 -28.84 67.86
CA LEU A 962 1.40 -29.19 66.53
C LEU A 962 1.97 -30.61 66.48
N THR A 963 2.68 -31.07 67.53
CA THR A 963 3.18 -32.46 67.63
C THR A 963 2.07 -33.49 67.77
N ALA A 964 0.91 -33.10 68.31
CA ALA A 964 -0.27 -33.96 68.34
C ALA A 964 -0.90 -34.17 66.95
N LYS A 965 -0.57 -33.32 65.96
CA LYS A 965 -1.16 -33.30 64.60
C LYS A 965 -0.20 -33.78 63.50
N ALA A 966 1.11 -33.73 63.70
CA ALA A 966 2.12 -34.13 62.71
C ALA A 966 3.33 -34.81 63.36
N SER A 967 4.09 -35.58 62.57
CA SER A 967 5.27 -36.27 63.07
C SER A 967 6.42 -35.27 63.39
N LEU A 968 7.28 -35.60 64.36
CA LEU A 968 8.46 -34.78 64.69
C LEU A 968 9.38 -34.51 63.49
N ALA A 969 9.32 -35.34 62.45
CA ALA A 969 10.11 -35.19 61.22
C ALA A 969 9.52 -34.14 60.24
N GLU A 970 8.28 -33.71 60.44
CA GLU A 970 7.57 -32.73 59.61
C GLU A 970 7.59 -31.30 60.22
N LEU A 971 7.97 -31.20 61.49
CA LEU A 971 8.02 -29.94 62.22
C LEU A 971 9.40 -29.27 62.13
N ASP A 972 9.41 -28.03 61.65
CA ASP A 972 10.60 -27.16 61.69
C ASP A 972 10.56 -26.31 62.97
N PHE A 973 10.94 -26.92 64.09
CA PHE A 973 10.98 -26.24 65.40
C PHE A 973 11.89 -25.01 65.41
N GLY A 974 13.01 -25.06 64.68
CA GLY A 974 13.95 -23.95 64.59
C GLY A 974 13.28 -22.72 63.98
N LEU A 975 12.57 -22.88 62.87
CA LEU A 975 11.83 -21.80 62.22
C LEU A 975 10.75 -21.20 63.13
N LEU A 976 9.99 -22.03 63.85
CA LEU A 976 8.91 -21.57 64.73
C LEU A 976 9.45 -20.78 65.92
N ILE A 977 10.50 -21.27 66.58
CA ILE A 977 11.12 -20.61 67.74
C ILE A 977 11.78 -19.30 67.32
N GLU A 978 12.58 -19.30 66.23
CA GLU A 978 13.23 -18.09 65.72
C GLU A 978 12.21 -17.01 65.33
N ALA A 979 11.09 -17.39 64.70
CA ALA A 979 10.02 -16.46 64.35
C ALA A 979 9.30 -15.87 65.58
N THR A 980 9.08 -16.66 66.63
CA THR A 980 8.46 -16.16 67.86
C THR A 980 9.39 -15.19 68.58
N ILE A 981 10.70 -15.48 68.63
CA ILE A 981 11.71 -14.55 69.19
C ILE A 981 11.78 -13.27 68.36
N ALA A 982 11.78 -13.37 67.03
CA ALA A 982 11.80 -12.21 66.15
C ALA A 982 10.54 -11.34 66.34
N SER A 983 9.36 -11.96 66.50
CA SER A 983 8.09 -11.25 66.74
C SER A 983 8.05 -10.49 68.05
N THR A 984 8.76 -10.94 69.09
CA THR A 984 8.77 -10.26 70.40
C THR A 984 9.80 -9.15 70.44
N GLN A 985 10.89 -9.26 69.68
CA GLN A 985 11.87 -8.19 69.49
C GLN A 985 11.31 -7.02 68.66
N ASP A 986 10.51 -7.30 67.62
CA ASP A 986 9.82 -6.29 66.80
C ASP A 986 8.74 -5.50 67.58
N MET A 987 8.27 -6.01 68.73
CA MET A 987 7.31 -5.35 69.62
C MET A 987 7.97 -4.46 70.69
N THR A 988 9.31 -4.45 70.77
CA THR A 988 10.09 -3.69 71.77
C THR A 988 10.87 -2.51 71.19
N LEU A 989 10.72 -2.23 69.89
CA LEU A 989 11.13 -1.02 69.17
C LEU A 989 9.88 -0.28 68.68
#